data_AF-A0A510IQ01-F1
#
_entry.id   AF-A0A510IQ01-F1
#
_cell.length_a   1.000
_cell.length_b   1.000
_cell.length_c   1.000
_cell.angle_alpha   90.00
_cell.angle_beta   90.00
_cell.angle_gamma   90.00
#
_symmetry.space_group_name_H-M   'P 1'
#
loop_
_entity.id
_entity.type
_entity.pdbx_description
1 polymer ?
#
loop_
_entity_poly.entity_id
_entity_poly.type
_entity_poly.pdbx_seq_one_letter_code
_entity_poly.pdbx_strand_id
1 'polypeptide(L)'
;MVFKFLKSLFQIDLAFRLKPGFAIEQIMDTSADFDWRAKGEDPQFLAKGSALRAGWYMVEIDLRHNLSSVDAKIYFDYGHGFSEQDSIFIPIKSGRVTKRVIYLHARTCALRFDPMESSGLFSVQHFQFVRLLPWFAYDRLAQRLANMHFKFRNLGKKNVLRCIREEACEGNHSWRDLALQYYARTFVKRRQVCDYAEWIGKVETKRLGSPAGTVDLADTDRRPLISIVVPTFNTDTDLLRACIDSVLAQTYSKWQLCIADDASSKSQVKACLREYQIHDTRIEVVFRKSNGHISAASNSALALAKGEYVALLDHDDTLAPHALQRVAEAIAENPQAQLFYSDEDKIDEQGKRFDPHFKPGWNPDLLLSQNYICHLTVLKLALVNQVNGFRPGVEGSQDHDLLLRCMPDLHAGNVVHIPEILYHWRAISGSTAQEGSAKNYAATAGLKAVTDYLESERLQAVAESGIAPNSYRVRWNIPQPAPLVSLLVPTRDGLDILKPCVEAILSRTDYSNYELLILDNQSRCEATLRFLEGVSDSDPRVSVHRWDHPFNYSAINNFGVGLAKGEIIGLVNNDIEPINDDWLTEMVGQALRPEIGCVGAKLYYPNDTIQHGGVILGVGGVAGHSHKYFSRSEYGYFSRLHLVQNLSAVTAACLLIRKAVFEEVGGLDMDNLAVAFNDVDLCLKVREAGYRNLWTPYAELYHHESVSRGADNTLTKRRRAQREAEYMRSRWGDLLDTDPAYNPNLTLVHEDFSLA
;
A
#
# COMPACT_ATOMS: atom_id res chain seq x y z
N MET A 1 -6.24 -43.13 13.56
CA MET A 1 -7.21 -44.16 13.10
C MET A 1 -8.66 -43.76 13.37
N VAL A 2 -9.01 -43.31 14.59
CA VAL A 2 -10.35 -42.83 14.98
C VAL A 2 -10.88 -41.67 14.09
N PHE A 3 -10.00 -40.76 13.65
CA PHE A 3 -10.37 -39.63 12.77
C PHE A 3 -10.65 -40.03 11.30
N LYS A 4 -10.10 -41.17 10.83
CA LYS A 4 -10.41 -41.72 9.49
C LYS A 4 -11.69 -42.57 9.54
N PHE A 5 -11.97 -43.23 10.67
CA PHE A 5 -13.18 -44.01 10.89
C PHE A 5 -14.43 -43.13 11.10
N LEU A 6 -14.29 -41.98 11.77
CA LEU A 6 -15.37 -40.98 11.88
C LEU A 6 -15.66 -40.25 10.56
N LYS A 7 -14.70 -40.19 9.63
CA LYS A 7 -14.92 -39.63 8.28
C LYS A 7 -15.85 -40.51 7.44
N SER A 8 -15.73 -41.83 7.51
CA SER A 8 -16.53 -42.76 6.68
C SER A 8 -17.97 -42.97 7.17
N LEU A 9 -18.29 -42.59 8.42
CA LEU A 9 -19.60 -42.82 9.02
C LEU A 9 -20.60 -41.67 8.75
N PHE A 10 -20.17 -40.50 8.25
CA PHE A 10 -21.01 -39.30 8.26
C PHE A 10 -20.90 -38.36 7.03
N GLN A 11 -20.13 -38.71 5.99
CA GLN A 11 -19.99 -37.87 4.77
C GLN A 11 -20.84 -38.42 3.63
N ILE A 12 -21.90 -37.69 3.23
CA ILE A 12 -22.47 -37.80 1.90
C ILE A 12 -21.83 -36.68 1.10
N ASP A 13 -20.84 -37.01 0.28
CA ASP A 13 -20.23 -36.07 -0.67
C ASP A 13 -21.18 -35.91 -1.86
N LEU A 14 -21.70 -34.70 -2.05
CA LEU A 14 -22.61 -34.36 -3.13
C LEU A 14 -21.82 -33.60 -4.18
N ALA A 15 -21.34 -34.33 -5.18
CA ALA A 15 -20.71 -33.76 -6.37
C ALA A 15 -21.80 -33.26 -7.34
N PHE A 16 -21.56 -32.09 -7.93
CA PHE A 16 -22.46 -31.50 -8.92
C PHE A 16 -21.77 -31.46 -10.27
N ARG A 17 -22.53 -31.73 -11.34
CA ARG A 17 -22.06 -31.48 -12.71
C ARG A 17 -22.38 -30.04 -13.08
N LEU A 18 -21.37 -29.25 -13.37
CA LEU A 18 -21.53 -27.88 -13.82
C LEU A 18 -21.86 -27.87 -15.32
N LYS A 19 -23.00 -27.28 -15.69
CA LYS A 19 -23.38 -27.08 -17.08
C LYS A 19 -23.23 -25.59 -17.42
N PRO A 20 -22.43 -25.22 -18.43
CA PRO A 20 -22.23 -23.81 -18.77
C PRO A 20 -23.57 -23.17 -19.14
N GLY A 21 -23.78 -21.95 -18.64
CA GLY A 21 -24.95 -21.13 -18.84
C GLY A 21 -24.57 -19.84 -19.58
N PHE A 22 -24.88 -18.69 -18.98
CA PHE A 22 -24.59 -17.38 -19.55
C PHE A 22 -23.12 -17.00 -19.37
N ALA A 23 -22.54 -16.24 -20.31
CA ALA A 23 -21.22 -15.62 -20.17
C ALA A 23 -20.04 -16.58 -19.91
N ILE A 24 -20.16 -17.87 -20.25
CA ILE A 24 -19.09 -18.87 -20.13
C ILE A 24 -18.86 -19.56 -21.47
N GLU A 25 -17.60 -19.62 -21.88
CA GLU A 25 -17.16 -20.30 -23.09
C GLU A 25 -16.14 -21.40 -22.77
N GLN A 26 -16.31 -22.57 -23.38
CA GLN A 26 -15.36 -23.67 -23.25
C GLN A 26 -14.18 -23.45 -24.21
N ILE A 27 -12.97 -23.60 -23.70
CA ILE A 27 -11.75 -23.54 -24.50
C ILE A 27 -11.51 -24.94 -25.07
N MET A 28 -11.53 -25.07 -26.41
CA MET A 28 -11.42 -26.36 -27.10
C MET A 28 -9.98 -26.75 -27.48
N ASP A 29 -8.99 -25.91 -27.15
CA ASP A 29 -7.58 -26.15 -27.42
C ASP A 29 -6.96 -27.00 -26.32
N THR A 30 -6.48 -28.21 -26.68
CA THR A 30 -5.86 -29.16 -25.74
C THR A 30 -4.48 -28.71 -25.24
N SER A 31 -3.92 -27.62 -25.76
CA SER A 31 -2.66 -27.01 -25.31
C SER A 31 -2.83 -25.84 -24.33
N ALA A 32 -4.07 -25.43 -24.04
CA ALA A 32 -4.36 -24.31 -23.14
C ALA A 32 -4.26 -24.71 -21.65
N ASP A 33 -3.73 -23.81 -20.81
CA ASP A 33 -3.60 -24.01 -19.35
C ASP A 33 -4.95 -23.98 -18.58
N PHE A 34 -6.05 -23.59 -19.26
CA PHE A 34 -7.37 -23.38 -18.66
C PHE A 34 -8.49 -23.93 -19.55
N ASP A 35 -9.57 -24.43 -18.92
CA ASP A 35 -10.69 -25.10 -19.60
C ASP A 35 -11.82 -24.13 -20.03
N TRP A 36 -11.93 -22.98 -19.37
CA TRP A 36 -13.05 -22.05 -19.51
C TRP A 36 -12.62 -20.59 -19.58
N ARG A 37 -13.44 -19.79 -20.27
CA ARG A 37 -13.36 -18.33 -20.32
C ARG A 37 -14.67 -17.72 -19.80
N ALA A 38 -14.58 -16.85 -18.79
CA ALA A 38 -15.67 -15.99 -18.36
C ALA A 38 -15.68 -14.71 -19.19
N LYS A 39 -16.87 -14.27 -19.61
CA LYS A 39 -17.09 -13.02 -20.35
C LYS A 39 -18.03 -12.10 -19.58
N GLY A 40 -17.54 -10.92 -19.17
CA GLY A 40 -18.32 -9.97 -18.38
C GLY A 40 -18.33 -10.31 -16.89
N GLU A 41 -19.29 -9.75 -16.16
CA GLU A 41 -19.32 -9.79 -14.69
C GLU A 41 -20.21 -10.88 -14.11
N ASP A 42 -20.95 -11.60 -14.95
CA ASP A 42 -21.96 -12.58 -14.52
C ASP A 42 -21.85 -13.95 -15.24
N PRO A 43 -20.66 -14.60 -15.28
CA PRO A 43 -20.52 -15.93 -15.86
C PRO A 43 -21.23 -16.97 -14.99
N GLN A 44 -22.06 -17.83 -15.60
CA GLN A 44 -22.95 -18.73 -14.86
C GLN A 44 -22.76 -20.19 -15.26
N PHE A 45 -22.56 -21.05 -14.27
CA PHE A 45 -22.85 -22.48 -14.38
C PHE A 45 -24.17 -22.82 -13.70
N LEU A 46 -24.98 -23.64 -14.34
CA LEU A 46 -26.06 -24.36 -13.66
C LEU A 46 -25.52 -25.68 -13.12
N ALA A 47 -25.52 -25.82 -11.80
CA ALA A 47 -25.06 -27.03 -11.12
C ALA A 47 -26.19 -28.07 -11.07
N LYS A 48 -26.05 -29.15 -11.84
CA LYS A 48 -26.99 -30.27 -11.88
C LYS A 48 -26.56 -31.38 -10.91
N GLY A 49 -27.43 -31.72 -9.97
CA GLY A 49 -27.19 -32.77 -8.96
C GLY A 49 -28.39 -32.95 -8.04
N SER A 50 -28.22 -33.74 -6.98
CA SER A 50 -29.26 -34.00 -5.98
C SER A 50 -29.69 -32.72 -5.25
N ALA A 51 -31.00 -32.52 -5.05
CA ALA A 51 -31.52 -31.40 -4.27
C ALA A 51 -30.91 -31.38 -2.86
N LEU A 52 -30.31 -30.26 -2.46
CA LEU A 52 -29.80 -30.07 -1.10
C LEU A 52 -31.00 -29.83 -0.18
N ARG A 53 -31.04 -30.54 0.95
CA ARG A 53 -32.07 -30.34 1.98
C ARG A 53 -31.62 -29.23 2.93
N ALA A 54 -32.54 -28.68 3.71
CA ALA A 54 -32.19 -27.75 4.78
C ALA A 54 -31.16 -28.37 5.74
N GLY A 55 -30.16 -27.59 6.15
CA GLY A 55 -29.08 -28.09 7.01
C GLY A 55 -27.73 -27.41 6.78
N TRP A 56 -26.73 -27.88 7.53
CA TRP A 56 -25.35 -27.41 7.46
C TRP A 56 -24.57 -28.13 6.37
N TYR A 57 -23.77 -27.36 5.62
CA TYR A 57 -22.89 -27.89 4.58
C TYR A 57 -21.53 -27.19 4.63
N MET A 58 -20.49 -27.89 4.21
CA MET A 58 -19.22 -27.31 3.77
C MET A 58 -19.25 -27.26 2.26
N VAL A 59 -19.05 -26.08 1.69
CA VAL A 59 -18.75 -25.91 0.28
C VAL A 59 -17.23 -26.02 0.12
N GLU A 60 -16.78 -26.82 -0.84
CA GLU A 60 -15.37 -26.90 -1.22
C GLU A 60 -15.21 -26.59 -2.71
N ILE A 61 -14.34 -25.63 -3.03
CA ILE A 61 -14.08 -25.16 -4.39
C ILE A 61 -12.58 -25.12 -4.63
N ASP A 62 -12.11 -25.76 -5.69
CA ASP A 62 -10.77 -25.56 -6.24
C ASP A 62 -10.91 -24.99 -7.64
N LEU A 63 -10.51 -23.73 -7.77
CA LEU A 63 -10.55 -22.97 -9.01
C LEU A 63 -9.12 -22.54 -9.33
N ARG A 64 -8.62 -22.94 -10.49
CA ARG A 64 -7.42 -22.31 -11.08
C ARG A 64 -7.90 -21.16 -11.94
N HIS A 65 -7.25 -20.01 -11.84
CA HIS A 65 -7.56 -18.82 -12.63
C HIS A 65 -6.30 -18.00 -12.93
N ASN A 66 -6.38 -17.14 -13.94
CA ASN A 66 -5.28 -16.28 -14.40
C ASN A 66 -5.20 -14.91 -13.69
N LEU A 67 -6.14 -14.59 -12.81
CA LEU A 67 -6.17 -13.32 -12.05
C LEU A 67 -5.46 -13.43 -10.68
N SER A 68 -5.13 -12.29 -10.05
CA SER A 68 -4.48 -12.23 -8.74
C SER A 68 -5.37 -12.71 -7.58
N SER A 69 -6.68 -12.46 -7.68
CA SER A 69 -7.73 -13.07 -6.86
C SER A 69 -9.06 -13.03 -7.60
N VAL A 70 -9.93 -14.01 -7.35
CA VAL A 70 -11.29 -13.99 -7.91
C VAL A 70 -12.32 -14.27 -6.83
N ASP A 71 -13.48 -13.69 -7.05
CA ASP A 71 -14.61 -13.78 -6.16
C ASP A 71 -15.67 -14.67 -6.78
N ALA A 72 -15.85 -15.87 -6.24
CA ALA A 72 -16.85 -16.82 -6.73
C ALA A 72 -18.15 -16.68 -5.95
N LYS A 73 -19.29 -16.93 -6.60
CA LYS A 73 -20.61 -16.81 -5.99
C LYS A 73 -21.46 -18.04 -6.25
N ILE A 74 -22.26 -18.44 -5.25
CA ILE A 74 -23.21 -19.53 -5.40
C ILE A 74 -24.58 -19.01 -5.02
N TYR A 75 -25.56 -19.22 -5.90
CA TYR A 75 -26.96 -18.90 -5.69
C TYR A 75 -27.75 -20.16 -5.44
N PHE A 76 -28.67 -20.07 -4.48
CA PHE A 76 -29.58 -21.13 -4.08
C PHE A 76 -31.00 -20.73 -4.48
N ASP A 77 -31.62 -21.50 -5.36
CA ASP A 77 -33.05 -21.31 -5.65
C ASP A 77 -33.88 -22.18 -4.70
N TYR A 78 -34.76 -21.57 -3.92
CA TYR A 78 -35.68 -22.25 -3.00
C TYR A 78 -37.11 -22.40 -3.57
N GLY A 79 -37.31 -22.11 -4.86
CA GLY A 79 -38.60 -22.22 -5.57
C GLY A 79 -39.15 -20.89 -6.09
N HIS A 80 -38.42 -19.78 -5.89
CA HIS A 80 -38.78 -18.43 -6.32
C HIS A 80 -37.75 -17.81 -7.28
N GLY A 81 -36.80 -18.60 -7.79
CA GLY A 81 -35.73 -18.16 -8.67
C GLY A 81 -34.46 -17.77 -7.91
N PHE A 82 -33.39 -17.48 -8.67
CA PHE A 82 -32.13 -17.02 -8.08
C PHE A 82 -32.23 -15.56 -7.64
N SER A 83 -31.79 -15.28 -6.41
CA SER A 83 -31.79 -13.93 -5.83
C SER A 83 -30.47 -13.62 -5.16
N GLU A 84 -30.10 -12.35 -5.09
CA GLU A 84 -28.93 -11.87 -4.34
C GLU A 84 -28.98 -12.25 -2.85
N GLN A 85 -30.20 -12.26 -2.28
CA GLN A 85 -30.43 -12.58 -0.87
C GLN A 85 -30.14 -14.05 -0.57
N ASP A 86 -30.35 -14.93 -1.55
CA ASP A 86 -30.11 -16.37 -1.46
C ASP A 86 -28.76 -16.76 -2.10
N SER A 87 -27.74 -15.92 -1.91
CA SER A 87 -26.40 -16.14 -2.45
C SER A 87 -25.31 -16.14 -1.38
N ILE A 88 -24.20 -16.81 -1.68
CA ILE A 88 -22.99 -16.77 -0.87
C ILE A 88 -21.79 -16.44 -1.74
N PHE A 89 -20.90 -15.64 -1.18
CA PHE A 89 -19.66 -15.19 -1.80
C PHE A 89 -18.42 -15.95 -1.26
N ILE A 90 -17.50 -16.42 -2.09
CA ILE A 90 -16.33 -17.18 -1.68
C ILE A 90 -15.09 -16.58 -2.37
N PRO A 91 -14.17 -15.94 -1.63
CA PRO A 91 -12.90 -15.48 -2.21
C PRO A 91 -12.03 -16.70 -2.53
N ILE A 92 -11.61 -16.83 -3.78
CA ILE A 92 -10.82 -17.96 -4.25
C ILE A 92 -9.38 -17.53 -4.50
N LYS A 93 -8.44 -18.36 -4.02
CA LYS A 93 -7.02 -18.29 -4.38
C LYS A 93 -6.73 -19.38 -5.41
N SER A 94 -6.09 -19.00 -6.52
CA SER A 94 -5.77 -19.92 -7.62
C SER A 94 -5.02 -21.16 -7.13
N GLY A 95 -5.52 -22.34 -7.45
CA GLY A 95 -4.86 -23.63 -7.16
C GLY A 95 -4.90 -24.07 -5.68
N ARG A 96 -5.79 -23.49 -4.86
CA ARG A 96 -6.04 -23.96 -3.48
C ARG A 96 -7.52 -24.26 -3.26
N VAL A 97 -7.79 -25.42 -2.66
CA VAL A 97 -9.15 -25.78 -2.21
C VAL A 97 -9.62 -24.81 -1.12
N THR A 98 -10.59 -23.97 -1.47
CA THR A 98 -11.25 -23.04 -0.56
C THR A 98 -12.47 -23.71 0.07
N LYS A 99 -12.65 -23.53 1.38
CA LYS A 99 -13.73 -24.17 2.15
C LYS A 99 -14.57 -23.14 2.88
N ARG A 100 -15.90 -23.21 2.75
CA ARG A 100 -16.84 -22.34 3.45
C ARG A 100 -18.01 -23.11 4.06
N VAL A 101 -18.21 -22.97 5.37
CA VAL A 101 -19.40 -23.46 6.07
C VAL A 101 -20.61 -22.60 5.72
N ILE A 102 -21.74 -23.23 5.41
CA ILE A 102 -23.00 -22.59 5.08
C ILE A 102 -24.17 -23.30 5.76
N TYR A 103 -25.30 -22.61 5.87
CA TYR A 103 -26.57 -23.18 6.28
C TYR A 103 -27.62 -22.92 5.20
N LEU A 104 -28.35 -23.97 4.81
CA LEU A 104 -29.48 -23.87 3.89
C LEU A 104 -30.78 -23.89 4.70
N HIS A 105 -31.62 -22.88 4.51
CA HIS A 105 -32.86 -22.70 5.28
C HIS A 105 -34.02 -23.57 4.77
N ALA A 106 -34.00 -23.92 3.50
CA ALA A 106 -35.00 -24.77 2.86
C ALA A 106 -34.34 -25.76 1.88
N ARG A 107 -35.16 -26.58 1.22
CA ARG A 107 -34.69 -27.48 0.15
C ARG A 107 -34.40 -26.66 -1.11
N THR A 108 -33.24 -26.83 -1.71
CA THR A 108 -32.86 -26.13 -2.95
C THR A 108 -33.47 -26.83 -4.17
N CYS A 109 -34.16 -26.09 -5.02
CA CYS A 109 -34.67 -26.54 -6.31
C CYS A 109 -33.60 -26.51 -7.40
N ALA A 110 -32.74 -25.49 -7.40
CA ALA A 110 -31.62 -25.35 -8.32
C ALA A 110 -30.42 -24.66 -7.65
N LEU A 111 -29.25 -24.87 -8.25
CA LEU A 111 -28.00 -24.22 -7.85
C LEU A 111 -27.39 -23.54 -9.07
N ARG A 112 -26.96 -22.30 -8.88
CA ARG A 112 -26.16 -21.57 -9.85
C ARG A 112 -24.81 -21.26 -9.21
N PHE A 113 -23.75 -21.47 -9.97
CA PHE A 113 -22.39 -21.22 -9.56
C PHE A 113 -21.74 -20.25 -10.54
N ASP A 114 -21.33 -19.11 -10.02
CA ASP A 114 -20.61 -18.09 -10.76
C ASP A 114 -19.13 -18.18 -10.34
N PRO A 115 -18.24 -18.63 -11.23
CA PRO A 115 -16.86 -18.94 -10.87
C PRO A 115 -16.03 -17.68 -10.57
N MET A 116 -16.44 -16.53 -11.10
CA MET A 116 -15.81 -15.22 -10.91
C MET A 116 -16.82 -14.10 -11.22
N GLU A 117 -16.73 -12.96 -10.54
CA GLU A 117 -17.50 -11.73 -10.85
C GLU A 117 -16.80 -10.85 -11.93
N SER A 118 -15.94 -11.43 -12.79
CA SER A 118 -15.13 -10.70 -13.78
C SER A 118 -14.81 -11.53 -15.02
N SER A 119 -14.35 -10.87 -16.10
CA SER A 119 -13.79 -11.58 -17.26
C SER A 119 -12.45 -12.23 -16.89
N GLY A 120 -12.20 -13.46 -17.34
CA GLY A 120 -10.97 -14.19 -17.01
C GLY A 120 -10.93 -15.61 -17.55
N LEU A 121 -9.78 -16.27 -17.39
CA LEU A 121 -9.58 -17.68 -17.74
C LEU A 121 -9.55 -18.51 -16.45
N PHE A 122 -10.21 -19.67 -16.46
CA PHE A 122 -10.25 -20.54 -15.29
C PHE A 122 -10.50 -22.01 -15.61
N SER A 123 -10.18 -22.86 -14.62
CA SER A 123 -10.53 -24.28 -14.58
C SER A 123 -11.11 -24.63 -13.23
N VAL A 124 -12.28 -25.26 -13.23
CA VAL A 124 -12.89 -25.81 -12.01
C VAL A 124 -12.34 -27.22 -11.80
N GLN A 125 -11.37 -27.35 -10.89
CA GLN A 125 -10.77 -28.63 -10.55
C GLN A 125 -11.64 -29.41 -9.55
N HIS A 126 -12.35 -28.68 -8.68
CA HIS A 126 -13.16 -29.27 -7.62
C HIS A 126 -14.36 -28.38 -7.27
N PHE A 127 -15.54 -28.96 -7.16
CA PHE A 127 -16.76 -28.27 -6.70
C PHE A 127 -17.70 -29.25 -6.00
N GLN A 128 -17.82 -29.16 -4.67
CA GLN A 128 -18.63 -30.11 -3.90
C GLN A 128 -19.29 -29.50 -2.66
N PHE A 129 -20.37 -30.16 -2.24
CA PHE A 129 -21.02 -29.92 -0.95
C PHE A 129 -20.89 -31.14 -0.06
N VAL A 130 -20.41 -30.91 1.16
CA VAL A 130 -20.29 -31.95 2.19
C VAL A 130 -21.28 -31.64 3.30
N ARG A 131 -22.24 -32.53 3.56
CA ARG A 131 -23.21 -32.33 4.64
C ARG A 131 -22.52 -32.41 6.01
N LEU A 132 -22.80 -31.45 6.88
CA LEU A 132 -22.19 -31.35 8.20
C LEU A 132 -23.21 -31.64 9.31
N LEU A 133 -22.71 -32.26 10.39
CA LEU A 133 -23.43 -32.29 11.66
C LEU A 133 -23.40 -30.90 12.31
N PRO A 134 -24.48 -30.47 13.00
CA PRO A 134 -24.55 -29.13 13.59
C PRO A 134 -23.38 -28.79 14.51
N TRP A 135 -22.96 -29.71 15.38
CA TRP A 135 -21.84 -29.47 16.30
C TRP A 135 -20.54 -29.14 15.57
N PHE A 136 -20.28 -29.80 14.43
CA PHE A 136 -19.07 -29.61 13.66
C PHE A 136 -19.09 -28.29 12.88
N ALA A 137 -20.27 -27.93 12.34
CA ALA A 137 -20.46 -26.63 11.71
C ALA A 137 -20.28 -25.49 12.72
N TYR A 138 -20.80 -25.65 13.95
CA TYR A 138 -20.63 -24.71 15.04
C TYR A 138 -19.17 -24.58 15.47
N ASP A 139 -18.44 -25.68 15.59
CA ASP A 139 -17.00 -25.67 15.89
C ASP A 139 -16.20 -24.89 14.83
N ARG A 140 -16.45 -25.15 13.54
CA ARG A 140 -15.76 -24.46 12.43
C ARG A 140 -16.10 -22.98 12.36
N LEU A 141 -17.37 -22.62 12.55
CA LEU A 141 -17.82 -21.25 12.60
C LEU A 141 -17.17 -20.50 13.78
N ALA A 142 -17.22 -21.08 14.98
CA ALA A 142 -16.62 -20.52 16.18
C ALA A 142 -15.10 -20.37 16.03
N GLN A 143 -14.43 -21.37 15.46
CA GLN A 143 -13.00 -21.32 15.18
C GLN A 143 -12.64 -20.15 14.27
N ARG A 144 -13.36 -19.97 13.15
CA ARG A 144 -13.05 -18.89 12.21
C ARG A 144 -13.31 -17.53 12.85
N LEU A 145 -14.43 -17.37 13.54
CA LEU A 145 -14.74 -16.14 14.27
C LEU A 145 -13.68 -15.82 15.32
N ALA A 146 -13.25 -16.82 16.10
CA ALA A 146 -12.18 -16.70 17.09
C ALA A 146 -10.81 -16.36 16.48
N ASN A 147 -10.60 -16.56 15.17
CA ASN A 147 -9.32 -16.27 14.53
C ASN A 147 -9.34 -14.99 13.70
N MET A 148 -10.50 -14.66 13.11
CA MET A 148 -10.59 -13.70 12.01
C MET A 148 -11.54 -12.53 12.30
N HIS A 149 -12.53 -12.69 13.18
CA HIS A 149 -13.53 -11.65 13.40
C HIS A 149 -13.08 -10.73 14.54
N PHE A 150 -12.94 -9.43 14.27
CA PHE A 150 -12.42 -8.46 15.24
C PHE A 150 -13.09 -8.51 16.63
N LYS A 151 -14.42 -8.76 16.66
CA LYS A 151 -15.19 -8.89 17.92
C LYS A 151 -14.84 -10.15 18.73
N PHE A 152 -14.41 -11.23 18.08
CA PHE A 152 -14.29 -12.55 18.70
C PHE A 152 -12.85 -13.08 18.74
N ARG A 153 -11.88 -12.39 18.10
CA ARG A 153 -10.49 -12.85 17.91
C ARG A 153 -9.69 -13.13 19.19
N ASN A 154 -10.21 -12.68 20.35
CA ASN A 154 -9.59 -12.86 21.67
C ASN A 154 -10.42 -13.79 22.60
N LEU A 155 -11.47 -14.44 22.08
CA LEU A 155 -12.30 -15.38 22.84
C LEU A 155 -11.98 -16.82 22.46
N GLY A 156 -11.87 -17.69 23.45
CA GLY A 156 -11.85 -19.14 23.21
C GLY A 156 -13.11 -19.58 22.46
N LYS A 157 -12.99 -20.55 21.53
CA LYS A 157 -14.09 -21.00 20.65
C LYS A 157 -15.41 -21.29 21.38
N LYS A 158 -15.34 -21.85 22.60
CA LYS A 158 -16.51 -22.14 23.44
C LYS A 158 -17.28 -20.88 23.87
N ASN A 159 -16.58 -19.77 24.05
CA ASN A 159 -17.15 -18.50 24.48
C ASN A 159 -17.70 -17.67 23.32
N VAL A 160 -17.18 -17.85 22.09
CA VAL A 160 -17.67 -17.16 20.89
C VAL A 160 -19.17 -17.41 20.67
N LEU A 161 -19.58 -18.69 20.63
CA LEU A 161 -20.98 -19.03 20.39
C LEU A 161 -21.89 -18.65 21.57
N ARG A 162 -21.35 -18.65 22.79
CA ARG A 162 -22.10 -18.20 23.98
C ARG A 162 -22.41 -16.71 23.87
N CYS A 163 -21.41 -15.88 23.57
CA CYS A 163 -21.56 -14.44 23.38
C CYS A 163 -22.58 -14.11 22.27
N ILE A 164 -22.51 -14.81 21.13
CA ILE A 164 -23.47 -14.59 20.03
C ILE A 164 -24.90 -14.98 20.43
N ARG A 165 -25.08 -16.02 21.25
CA ARG A 165 -26.41 -16.42 21.73
C ARG A 165 -26.99 -15.42 22.72
N GLU A 166 -26.18 -14.91 23.65
CA GLU A 166 -26.58 -13.89 24.61
C GLU A 166 -27.04 -12.62 23.88
N GLU A 167 -26.25 -12.15 22.92
CA GLU A 167 -26.58 -11.00 22.07
C GLU A 167 -27.86 -11.20 21.25
N ALA A 168 -28.02 -12.40 20.67
CA ALA A 168 -29.22 -12.73 19.91
C ALA A 168 -30.49 -12.73 20.79
N CYS A 169 -30.37 -13.19 22.04
CA CYS A 169 -31.45 -13.13 23.03
C CYS A 169 -31.81 -11.69 23.39
N GLU A 170 -30.82 -10.82 23.62
CA GLU A 170 -31.05 -9.40 23.94
C GLU A 170 -31.70 -8.63 22.79
N GLY A 171 -31.34 -8.96 21.54
CA GLY A 171 -31.87 -8.31 20.33
C GLY A 171 -33.12 -8.95 19.74
N ASN A 172 -33.68 -10.01 20.34
CA ASN A 172 -34.78 -10.82 19.78
C ASN A 172 -34.50 -11.31 18.34
N HIS A 173 -33.28 -11.78 18.09
CA HIS A 173 -32.82 -12.30 16.81
C HIS A 173 -32.51 -13.80 16.86
N SER A 174 -32.47 -14.46 15.70
CA SER A 174 -31.98 -15.84 15.58
C SER A 174 -30.47 -15.89 15.78
N TRP A 175 -29.99 -16.60 16.81
CA TRP A 175 -28.56 -16.71 17.11
C TRP A 175 -27.74 -17.25 15.94
N ARG A 176 -28.33 -18.17 15.15
CA ARG A 176 -27.67 -18.79 14.01
C ARG A 176 -27.49 -17.78 12.88
N ASP A 177 -28.51 -16.97 12.62
CA ASP A 177 -28.46 -15.99 11.53
C ASP A 177 -27.47 -14.88 11.89
N LEU A 178 -27.48 -14.45 13.15
CA LEU A 178 -26.47 -13.54 13.69
C LEU A 178 -25.05 -14.13 13.61
N ALA A 179 -24.87 -15.40 13.97
CA ALA A 179 -23.59 -16.10 13.86
C ALA A 179 -23.10 -16.18 12.40
N LEU A 180 -24.01 -16.44 11.46
CA LEU A 180 -23.71 -16.49 10.02
C LEU A 180 -23.41 -15.11 9.45
N GLN A 181 -24.07 -14.04 9.93
CA GLN A 181 -23.75 -12.66 9.56
C GLN A 181 -22.34 -12.29 10.00
N TYR A 182 -21.98 -12.55 11.27
CA TYR A 182 -20.61 -12.35 11.74
C TYR A 182 -19.61 -13.20 10.98
N TYR A 183 -19.95 -14.47 10.71
CA TYR A 183 -19.09 -15.37 9.96
C TYR A 183 -18.88 -14.86 8.53
N ALA A 184 -19.92 -14.33 7.88
CA ALA A 184 -19.82 -13.73 6.55
C ALA A 184 -18.85 -12.54 6.52
N ARG A 185 -18.83 -11.68 7.56
CA ARG A 185 -17.89 -10.55 7.66
C ARG A 185 -16.41 -10.96 7.74
N THR A 186 -16.11 -12.21 8.09
CA THR A 186 -14.74 -12.73 8.05
C THR A 186 -14.27 -13.10 6.64
N PHE A 187 -15.16 -13.06 5.66
CA PHE A 187 -14.81 -13.14 4.25
C PHE A 187 -14.79 -11.70 3.77
N VAL A 188 -13.61 -11.09 3.78
CA VAL A 188 -13.39 -9.77 3.18
C VAL A 188 -13.77 -9.93 1.71
N LYS A 189 -14.88 -9.31 1.30
CA LYS A 189 -15.16 -9.15 -0.11
C LYS A 189 -14.04 -8.25 -0.60
N ARG A 190 -13.14 -8.76 -1.44
CA ARG A 190 -12.31 -7.90 -2.29
C ARG A 190 -13.25 -7.40 -3.38
N ARG A 191 -14.32 -6.72 -2.94
CA ARG A 191 -15.32 -6.12 -3.81
C ARG A 191 -14.50 -5.28 -4.75
N GLN A 192 -14.70 -5.48 -6.06
CA GLN A 192 -14.21 -4.60 -7.09
C GLN A 192 -14.16 -3.18 -6.53
N VAL A 193 -12.94 -2.76 -6.17
CA VAL A 193 -12.32 -1.53 -6.65
C VAL A 193 -13.19 -1.00 -7.77
N CYS A 194 -13.73 0.23 -7.70
CA CYS A 194 -14.33 0.90 -8.86
C CYS A 194 -13.59 0.39 -10.09
N ASP A 195 -14.24 -0.37 -11.00
CA ASP A 195 -13.51 -0.91 -12.15
C ASP A 195 -12.81 0.29 -12.75
N TYR A 196 -11.54 0.17 -13.11
CA TYR A 196 -10.79 1.36 -13.48
C TYR A 196 -11.49 2.11 -14.63
N ALA A 197 -12.22 1.39 -15.48
CA ALA A 197 -13.17 1.95 -16.44
C ALA A 197 -14.30 2.80 -15.83
N GLU A 198 -14.90 2.37 -14.72
CA GLU A 198 -15.89 3.14 -13.94
C GLU A 198 -15.27 4.38 -13.31
N TRP A 199 -14.06 4.27 -12.73
CA TRP A 199 -13.32 5.42 -12.20
C TRP A 199 -13.03 6.44 -13.31
N ILE A 200 -12.57 6.00 -14.49
CA ILE A 200 -12.39 6.86 -15.68
C ILE A 200 -13.71 7.56 -16.04
N GLY A 201 -14.82 6.81 -16.09
CA GLY A 201 -16.13 7.36 -16.46
C GLY A 201 -16.71 8.36 -15.45
N LYS A 202 -16.44 8.19 -14.16
CA LYS A 202 -17.04 9.03 -13.09
C LYS A 202 -16.14 10.16 -12.61
N VAL A 203 -14.85 9.88 -12.46
CA VAL A 203 -13.88 10.79 -11.83
C VAL A 203 -13.14 11.58 -12.90
N GLU A 204 -12.43 10.89 -13.79
CA GLU A 204 -11.60 11.52 -14.82
C GLU A 204 -12.46 12.33 -15.80
N THR A 205 -13.52 11.72 -16.34
CA THR A 205 -14.44 12.39 -17.30
C THR A 205 -15.08 13.64 -16.69
N LYS A 206 -15.42 13.61 -15.40
CA LYS A 206 -15.99 14.77 -14.69
C LYS A 206 -14.96 15.88 -14.49
N ARG A 207 -13.70 15.54 -14.21
CA ARG A 207 -12.61 16.53 -14.11
C ARG A 207 -12.38 17.20 -15.47
N LEU A 208 -12.32 16.43 -16.55
CA LEU A 208 -12.18 16.94 -17.92
C LEU A 208 -13.36 17.81 -18.36
N GLY A 209 -14.57 17.48 -17.92
CA GLY A 209 -15.79 18.25 -18.22
C GLY A 209 -16.02 19.46 -17.30
N SER A 210 -15.25 19.61 -16.22
CA SER A 210 -15.37 20.75 -15.31
C SER A 210 -14.39 21.85 -15.76
N PRO A 211 -14.81 23.11 -15.88
CA PRO A 211 -13.88 24.24 -16.02
C PRO A 211 -13.20 24.48 -14.66
N ALA A 212 -12.32 23.57 -14.24
CA ALA A 212 -11.61 23.70 -12.99
C ALA A 212 -10.44 24.67 -13.20
N GLY A 213 -10.61 25.89 -12.70
CA GLY A 213 -9.51 26.84 -12.46
C GLY A 213 -8.59 27.03 -13.66
N THR A 214 -9.12 27.37 -14.83
CA THR A 214 -8.27 27.73 -15.97
C THR A 214 -7.52 29.01 -15.59
N VAL A 215 -6.26 28.88 -15.16
CA VAL A 215 -5.31 29.97 -15.33
C VAL A 215 -5.44 30.38 -16.79
N ASP A 216 -5.82 31.64 -17.03
CA ASP A 216 -6.00 32.12 -18.38
C ASP A 216 -4.63 32.14 -19.07
N LEU A 217 -4.27 31.03 -19.71
CA LEU A 217 -3.08 30.91 -20.54
C LEU A 217 -3.23 31.73 -21.84
N ALA A 218 -4.26 32.58 -21.98
CA ALA A 218 -4.32 33.58 -23.06
C ALA A 218 -3.16 34.58 -22.99
N ASP A 219 -2.57 34.80 -21.81
CA ASP A 219 -1.33 35.58 -21.69
C ASP A 219 -0.13 34.76 -22.19
N THR A 220 0.41 35.15 -23.35
CA THR A 220 1.50 34.45 -24.03
C THR A 220 2.80 34.43 -23.24
N ASP A 221 3.00 35.39 -22.32
CA ASP A 221 4.22 35.51 -21.51
C ASP A 221 4.25 34.45 -20.39
N ARG A 222 3.10 33.85 -20.05
CA ARG A 222 2.98 32.81 -19.01
C ARG A 222 2.99 31.39 -19.55
N ARG A 223 3.08 31.20 -20.87
CA ARG A 223 3.06 29.87 -21.49
C ARG A 223 4.48 29.30 -21.57
N PRO A 224 4.85 28.28 -20.78
CA PRO A 224 6.19 27.67 -20.89
C PRO A 224 6.32 26.87 -22.19
N LEU A 225 7.48 26.93 -22.85
CA LEU A 225 7.81 25.95 -23.89
C LEU A 225 8.26 24.65 -23.21
N ILE A 226 7.57 23.54 -23.51
CA ILE A 226 7.90 22.22 -23.00
C ILE A 226 8.59 21.42 -24.11
N SER A 227 9.86 21.05 -23.91
CA SER A 227 10.61 20.17 -24.82
C SER A 227 10.46 18.72 -24.39
N ILE A 228 9.95 17.86 -25.26
CA ILE A 228 9.68 16.46 -24.97
C ILE A 228 10.83 15.64 -25.53
N VAL A 229 11.53 14.91 -24.68
CA VAL A 229 12.73 14.13 -25.03
C VAL A 229 12.33 12.68 -25.28
N VAL A 230 12.58 12.19 -26.50
CA VAL A 230 12.24 10.82 -26.93
C VAL A 230 13.47 10.14 -27.56
N PRO A 231 14.20 9.30 -26.82
CA PRO A 231 15.19 8.40 -27.42
C PRO A 231 14.47 7.23 -28.12
N THR A 232 14.95 6.78 -29.29
CA THR A 232 14.37 5.63 -30.01
C THR A 232 15.44 4.75 -30.64
N PHE A 233 15.25 3.43 -30.60
CA PHE A 233 16.10 2.46 -31.29
C PHE A 233 15.29 1.27 -31.79
N ASN A 234 15.21 1.11 -33.11
CA ASN A 234 14.51 -0.01 -33.76
C ASN A 234 13.06 -0.23 -33.30
N THR A 235 12.43 0.82 -32.77
CA THR A 235 11.04 0.83 -32.33
C THR A 235 10.11 0.36 -33.44
N ASP A 236 9.05 -0.35 -33.06
CA ASP A 236 7.99 -0.66 -34.01
C ASP A 236 7.35 0.63 -34.53
N THR A 237 7.14 0.72 -35.84
CA THR A 237 6.69 1.98 -36.46
C THR A 237 5.28 2.38 -36.07
N ASP A 238 4.40 1.43 -35.76
CA ASP A 238 3.03 1.75 -35.35
C ASP A 238 3.01 2.33 -33.94
N LEU A 239 3.89 1.82 -33.07
CA LEU A 239 4.09 2.35 -31.73
C LEU A 239 4.72 3.73 -31.75
N LEU A 240 5.77 3.92 -32.57
CA LEU A 240 6.43 5.20 -32.73
C LEU A 240 5.49 6.26 -33.30
N ARG A 241 4.64 5.89 -34.27
CA ARG A 241 3.57 6.74 -34.78
C ARG A 241 2.59 7.13 -33.68
N ALA A 242 2.07 6.16 -32.93
CA ALA A 242 1.14 6.42 -31.84
C ALA A 242 1.74 7.36 -30.77
N CYS A 243 3.03 7.20 -30.44
CA CYS A 243 3.77 8.09 -29.54
C CYS A 243 3.78 9.53 -30.07
N ILE A 244 4.23 9.74 -31.32
CA ILE A 244 4.32 11.07 -31.94
C ILE A 244 2.93 11.69 -32.13
N ASP A 245 1.95 10.91 -32.57
CA ASP A 245 0.57 11.35 -32.75
C ASP A 245 -0.08 11.79 -31.43
N SER A 246 0.27 11.13 -30.31
CA SER A 246 -0.21 11.55 -28.98
C SER A 246 0.32 12.93 -28.55
N VAL A 247 1.52 13.30 -29.01
CA VAL A 247 2.11 14.64 -28.82
C VAL A 247 1.44 15.67 -29.76
N LEU A 248 1.20 15.30 -31.02
CA LEU A 248 0.50 16.15 -31.98
C LEU A 248 -0.94 16.46 -31.54
N ALA A 249 -1.60 15.51 -30.89
CA ALA A 249 -2.98 15.63 -30.38
C ALA A 249 -3.10 16.48 -29.10
N GLN A 250 -1.99 16.98 -28.53
CA GLN A 250 -2.03 17.77 -27.30
C GLN A 250 -2.81 19.08 -27.49
N THR A 251 -3.72 19.33 -26.57
CA THR A 251 -4.51 20.59 -26.52
C THR A 251 -3.63 21.82 -26.28
N TYR A 252 -2.51 21.67 -25.58
CA TYR A 252 -1.51 22.71 -25.42
C TYR A 252 -0.59 22.76 -26.64
N SER A 253 -0.42 23.94 -27.24
CA SER A 253 0.31 24.09 -28.51
C SER A 253 1.79 24.44 -28.41
N LYS A 254 2.29 24.94 -27.27
CA LYS A 254 3.66 25.45 -27.10
C LYS A 254 4.60 24.36 -26.61
N TRP A 255 4.83 23.37 -27.47
CA TRP A 255 5.75 22.26 -27.22
C TRP A 255 6.77 22.12 -28.36
N GLN A 256 7.84 21.40 -28.07
CA GLN A 256 8.85 20.94 -29.02
C GLN A 256 9.05 19.44 -28.81
N LEU A 257 9.11 18.64 -29.87
CA LEU A 257 9.39 17.21 -29.77
C LEU A 257 10.83 16.94 -30.24
N CYS A 258 11.67 16.50 -29.33
CA CYS A 258 13.10 16.28 -29.51
C CYS A 258 13.38 14.77 -29.56
N ILE A 259 13.61 14.23 -30.75
CA ILE A 259 13.78 12.79 -30.97
C ILE A 259 15.24 12.47 -31.28
N ALA A 260 15.80 11.44 -30.66
CA ALA A 260 17.09 10.88 -31.02
C ALA A 260 16.96 9.44 -31.50
N ASP A 261 17.17 9.22 -32.79
CA ASP A 261 17.34 7.88 -33.36
C ASP A 261 18.75 7.37 -33.01
N ASP A 262 18.83 6.37 -32.15
CA ASP A 262 20.09 5.77 -31.67
C ASP A 262 20.69 4.77 -32.67
N ALA A 263 20.80 5.22 -33.92
CA ALA A 263 21.29 4.46 -35.05
C ALA A 263 20.44 3.20 -35.38
N SER A 264 19.11 3.37 -35.50
CA SER A 264 18.23 2.26 -35.90
C SER A 264 18.71 1.60 -37.19
N SER A 265 18.73 0.26 -37.19
CA SER A 265 19.06 -0.55 -38.36
C SER A 265 17.87 -0.69 -39.32
N LYS A 266 16.64 -0.57 -38.80
CA LYS A 266 15.40 -0.60 -39.58
C LYS A 266 15.21 0.72 -40.34
N SER A 267 15.28 0.68 -41.68
CA SER A 267 15.12 1.86 -42.54
C SER A 267 13.74 2.53 -42.39
N GLN A 268 12.70 1.74 -42.12
CA GLN A 268 11.33 2.21 -41.89
C GLN A 268 11.20 3.16 -40.69
N VAL A 269 12.00 2.98 -39.63
CA VAL A 269 12.01 3.90 -38.46
C VAL A 269 12.52 5.27 -38.90
N LYS A 270 13.63 5.32 -39.64
CA LYS A 270 14.19 6.58 -40.16
C LYS A 270 13.26 7.25 -41.16
N ALA A 271 12.55 6.48 -41.99
CA ALA A 271 11.55 7.00 -42.91
C ALA A 271 10.37 7.64 -42.15
N CYS A 272 9.84 6.94 -41.14
CA CYS A 272 8.78 7.46 -40.25
C CYS A 272 9.19 8.77 -39.58
N LEU A 273 10.39 8.85 -38.99
CA LEU A 273 10.85 10.08 -38.34
C LEU A 273 11.00 11.25 -39.31
N ARG A 274 11.49 11.02 -40.54
CA ARG A 274 11.60 12.06 -41.57
C ARG A 274 10.23 12.55 -42.05
N GLU A 275 9.27 11.65 -42.16
CA GLU A 275 7.89 11.99 -42.50
C GLU A 275 7.33 13.00 -41.49
N TYR A 276 7.39 12.71 -40.18
CA TYR A 276 6.90 13.64 -39.15
C TYR A 276 7.68 14.95 -39.09
N GLN A 277 8.99 14.93 -39.28
CA GLN A 277 9.81 16.13 -39.33
C GLN A 277 9.42 17.08 -40.48
N ILE A 278 8.92 16.54 -41.59
CA ILE A 278 8.38 17.34 -42.70
C ILE A 278 6.97 17.86 -42.38
N HIS A 279 6.15 17.05 -41.69
CA HIS A 279 4.77 17.39 -41.38
C HIS A 279 4.61 18.49 -40.31
N ASP A 280 5.47 18.52 -39.29
CA ASP A 280 5.39 19.53 -38.23
C ASP A 280 6.79 20.05 -37.85
N THR A 281 6.99 21.36 -37.99
CA THR A 281 8.26 22.04 -37.71
C THR A 281 8.68 22.02 -36.25
N ARG A 282 7.78 21.65 -35.33
CA ARG A 282 8.08 21.50 -33.89
C ARG A 282 8.78 20.17 -33.58
N ILE A 283 8.86 19.26 -34.56
CA ILE A 283 9.50 17.94 -34.41
C ILE A 283 10.93 18.03 -34.94
N GLU A 284 11.90 17.88 -34.05
CA GLU A 284 13.33 17.88 -34.34
C GLU A 284 13.92 16.49 -34.09
N VAL A 285 14.61 15.95 -35.09
CA VAL A 285 15.19 14.60 -35.04
C VAL A 285 16.69 14.66 -35.25
N VAL A 286 17.44 14.00 -34.37
CA VAL A 286 18.86 13.71 -34.57
C VAL A 286 19.08 12.23 -34.87
N PHE A 287 19.78 11.94 -35.97
CA PHE A 287 20.16 10.57 -36.34
C PHE A 287 21.58 10.31 -35.89
N ARG A 288 21.75 9.50 -34.84
CA ARG A 288 23.06 9.15 -34.30
C ARG A 288 23.79 8.21 -35.27
N LYS A 289 25.13 8.33 -35.30
CA LYS A 289 26.00 7.52 -36.17
C LYS A 289 26.26 6.12 -35.61
N SER A 290 26.14 5.96 -34.29
CA SER A 290 26.39 4.72 -33.56
C SER A 290 25.38 4.58 -32.43
N ASN A 291 24.97 3.35 -32.15
CA ASN A 291 24.14 3.03 -31.00
C ASN A 291 24.96 3.28 -29.72
N GLY A 292 24.43 4.07 -28.79
CA GLY A 292 25.03 4.33 -27.49
C GLY A 292 24.05 4.15 -26.34
N HIS A 293 22.99 3.38 -26.56
CA HIS A 293 21.93 3.07 -25.62
C HIS A 293 21.17 4.31 -25.10
N ILE A 294 20.25 4.05 -24.15
CA ILE A 294 19.24 5.01 -23.71
C ILE A 294 19.83 6.30 -23.15
N SER A 295 20.88 6.25 -22.32
CA SER A 295 21.45 7.47 -21.71
C SER A 295 22.05 8.41 -22.76
N ALA A 296 22.85 7.88 -23.69
CA ALA A 296 23.46 8.72 -24.72
C ALA A 296 22.41 9.22 -25.72
N ALA A 297 21.44 8.38 -26.11
CA ALA A 297 20.34 8.77 -26.97
C ALA A 297 19.51 9.89 -26.34
N SER A 298 19.14 9.75 -25.06
CA SER A 298 18.40 10.75 -24.30
C SER A 298 19.16 12.08 -24.23
N ASN A 299 20.49 12.05 -24.02
CA ASN A 299 21.31 13.27 -24.08
C ASN A 299 21.36 13.92 -25.47
N SER A 300 21.30 13.14 -26.55
CA SER A 300 21.27 13.70 -27.92
C SER A 300 19.93 14.37 -28.21
N ALA A 301 18.84 13.80 -27.71
CA ALA A 301 17.52 14.42 -27.78
C ALA A 301 17.45 15.66 -26.87
N LEU A 302 17.96 15.58 -25.63
CA LEU A 302 18.05 16.70 -24.70
C LEU A 302 18.84 17.88 -25.28
N ALA A 303 19.90 17.63 -26.06
CA ALA A 303 20.67 18.70 -26.71
C ALA A 303 19.87 19.50 -27.77
N LEU A 304 18.72 18.99 -28.23
CA LEU A 304 17.79 19.72 -29.11
C LEU A 304 16.80 20.60 -28.32
N ALA A 305 16.68 20.40 -27.00
CA ALA A 305 15.68 21.06 -26.18
C ALA A 305 15.91 22.58 -26.11
N LYS A 306 14.86 23.35 -26.41
CA LYS A 306 14.83 24.81 -26.37
C LYS A 306 13.86 25.34 -25.31
N GLY A 307 13.06 24.47 -24.73
CA GLY A 307 12.08 24.78 -23.70
C GLY A 307 12.72 25.11 -22.34
N GLU A 308 11.99 25.83 -21.51
CA GLU A 308 12.37 26.02 -20.11
C GLU A 308 12.24 24.72 -19.31
N TYR A 309 11.34 23.84 -19.76
CA TYR A 309 11.02 22.56 -19.14
C TYR A 309 11.23 21.42 -20.13
N VAL A 310 11.67 20.28 -19.60
CA VAL A 310 11.89 19.04 -20.33
C VAL A 310 10.95 17.97 -19.81
N ALA A 311 10.17 17.37 -20.69
CA ALA A 311 9.31 16.23 -20.40
C ALA A 311 9.94 14.93 -20.94
N LEU A 312 9.85 13.85 -20.17
CA LEU A 312 10.37 12.53 -20.55
C LEU A 312 9.25 11.64 -21.10
N LEU A 313 9.43 11.11 -22.31
CA LEU A 313 8.47 10.24 -22.98
C LEU A 313 9.18 9.08 -23.67
N ASP A 314 8.75 7.86 -23.37
CA ASP A 314 9.26 6.67 -24.04
C ASP A 314 8.64 6.53 -25.44
N HIS A 315 9.44 6.01 -26.37
CA HIS A 315 9.13 5.98 -27.80
C HIS A 315 7.95 5.09 -28.20
N ASP A 316 7.46 4.25 -27.29
CA ASP A 316 6.37 3.29 -27.46
C ASP A 316 5.14 3.59 -26.58
N ASP A 317 5.20 4.67 -25.81
CA ASP A 317 4.15 5.13 -24.91
C ASP A 317 3.38 6.33 -25.47
N THR A 318 2.28 6.69 -24.80
CA THR A 318 1.43 7.81 -25.24
C THR A 318 1.02 8.71 -24.09
N LEU A 319 0.90 10.01 -24.39
CA LEU A 319 0.39 11.00 -23.46
C LEU A 319 -1.15 11.08 -23.50
N ALA A 320 -1.77 11.43 -22.38
CA ALA A 320 -3.17 11.82 -22.37
C ALA A 320 -3.36 13.13 -23.18
N PRO A 321 -4.46 13.35 -23.91
CA PRO A 321 -4.63 14.51 -24.81
C PRO A 321 -4.51 15.91 -24.16
N HIS A 322 -4.65 15.97 -22.84
CA HIS A 322 -4.59 17.18 -22.01
C HIS A 322 -3.33 17.24 -21.14
N ALA A 323 -2.39 16.29 -21.28
CA ALA A 323 -1.20 16.17 -20.42
C ALA A 323 -0.38 17.46 -20.37
N LEU A 324 0.02 17.99 -21.54
CA LEU A 324 0.85 19.19 -21.59
C LEU A 324 0.10 20.45 -21.14
N GLN A 325 -1.24 20.47 -21.28
CA GLN A 325 -2.07 21.56 -20.77
C GLN A 325 -2.05 21.58 -19.24
N ARG A 326 -2.27 20.43 -18.59
CA ARG A 326 -2.22 20.31 -17.12
C ARG A 326 -0.83 20.63 -16.57
N VAL A 327 0.23 20.19 -17.26
CA VAL A 327 1.60 20.57 -16.89
C VAL A 327 1.83 22.08 -16.99
N ALA A 328 1.38 22.72 -18.07
CA ALA A 328 1.52 24.17 -18.24
C ALA A 328 0.74 24.97 -17.18
N GLU A 329 -0.45 24.52 -16.82
CA GLU A 329 -1.25 25.09 -15.72
C GLU A 329 -0.54 24.93 -14.37
N ALA A 330 -0.03 23.74 -14.07
CA ALA A 330 0.73 23.49 -12.85
C ALA A 330 1.99 24.36 -12.75
N ILE A 331 2.70 24.58 -13.87
CA ILE A 331 3.84 25.50 -13.95
C ILE A 331 3.41 26.93 -13.66
N ALA A 332 2.31 27.39 -14.25
CA ALA A 332 1.80 28.74 -14.06
C ALA A 332 1.35 29.01 -12.61
N GLU A 333 0.78 27.99 -11.96
CA GLU A 333 0.38 28.04 -10.55
C GLU A 333 1.59 27.94 -9.60
N ASN A 334 2.69 27.32 -10.04
CA ASN A 334 3.87 27.03 -9.21
C ASN A 334 5.18 27.41 -9.93
N PRO A 335 5.43 28.71 -10.21
CA PRO A 335 6.58 29.14 -11.00
C PRO A 335 7.95 28.82 -10.35
N GLN A 336 7.98 28.61 -9.03
CA GLN A 336 9.17 28.20 -8.29
C GLN A 336 9.50 26.71 -8.44
N ALA A 337 8.57 25.88 -8.93
CA ALA A 337 8.76 24.44 -9.00
C ALA A 337 9.75 24.05 -10.10
N GLN A 338 10.58 23.07 -9.77
CA GLN A 338 11.65 22.55 -10.63
C GLN A 338 11.37 21.15 -11.16
N LEU A 339 10.48 20.41 -10.49
CA LEU A 339 10.04 19.07 -10.88
C LEU A 339 8.52 18.99 -10.80
N PHE A 340 7.92 18.45 -11.85
CA PHE A 340 6.52 18.08 -11.91
C PHE A 340 6.43 16.61 -12.29
N TYR A 341 5.48 15.89 -11.69
CA TYR A 341 5.16 14.54 -12.11
C TYR A 341 3.68 14.23 -12.00
N SER A 342 3.21 13.31 -12.85
CA SER A 342 1.81 12.88 -12.87
C SER A 342 1.62 11.46 -12.37
N ASP A 343 0.37 11.06 -12.18
CA ASP A 343 0.01 9.65 -12.13
C ASP A 343 0.08 9.02 -13.53
N GLU A 344 0.13 7.69 -13.58
CA GLU A 344 0.24 6.90 -14.82
C GLU A 344 -0.62 5.64 -14.74
N ASP A 345 -0.94 5.07 -15.90
CA ASP A 345 -1.54 3.74 -15.99
C ASP A 345 -0.92 2.95 -17.14
N LYS A 346 -1.46 1.75 -17.40
CA LYS A 346 -1.08 0.93 -18.54
C LYS A 346 -2.16 0.92 -19.59
N ILE A 347 -1.75 0.81 -20.85
CA ILE A 347 -2.62 0.65 -22.01
C ILE A 347 -2.25 -0.63 -22.77
N ASP A 348 -3.24 -1.46 -23.09
CA ASP A 348 -3.03 -2.68 -23.88
C ASP A 348 -3.05 -2.42 -25.39
N GLU A 349 -2.81 -3.46 -26.18
CA GLU A 349 -2.84 -3.42 -27.64
C GLU A 349 -4.18 -2.96 -28.24
N GLN A 350 -5.29 -3.08 -27.48
CA GLN A 350 -6.62 -2.65 -27.89
C GLN A 350 -6.94 -1.21 -27.45
N GLY A 351 -6.00 -0.53 -26.79
CA GLY A 351 -6.21 0.81 -26.26
C GLY A 351 -6.97 0.83 -24.93
N LYS A 352 -7.20 -0.32 -24.28
CA LYS A 352 -7.88 -0.37 -22.99
C LYS A 352 -6.87 -0.07 -21.88
N ARG A 353 -7.25 0.88 -21.01
CA ARG A 353 -6.46 1.33 -19.86
C ARG A 353 -6.68 0.44 -18.63
N PHE A 354 -5.63 0.15 -17.86
CA PHE A 354 -5.64 -0.72 -16.68
C PHE A 354 -4.46 -0.45 -15.73
N ASP A 355 -4.49 -1.03 -14.52
CA ASP A 355 -3.40 -1.01 -13.51
C ASP A 355 -2.84 0.40 -13.20
N PRO A 356 -3.68 1.34 -12.71
CA PRO A 356 -3.25 2.71 -12.43
C PRO A 356 -2.30 2.79 -11.23
N HIS A 357 -1.25 3.60 -11.37
CA HIS A 357 -0.34 3.99 -10.31
C HIS A 357 -0.66 5.41 -9.84
N PHE A 358 -1.45 5.48 -8.77
CA PHE A 358 -1.79 6.70 -8.05
C PHE A 358 -0.72 6.99 -7.00
N LYS A 359 0.20 7.88 -7.36
CA LYS A 359 1.44 8.16 -6.62
C LYS A 359 1.17 9.09 -5.43
N PRO A 360 1.97 9.01 -4.34
CA PRO A 360 1.94 10.02 -3.30
C PRO A 360 2.60 11.33 -3.79
N GLY A 361 2.49 12.39 -2.97
CA GLY A 361 3.31 13.60 -3.10
C GLY A 361 4.80 13.33 -2.88
N TRP A 362 5.60 14.40 -2.84
CA TRP A 362 7.07 14.30 -2.76
C TRP A 362 7.53 13.44 -1.58
N ASN A 363 8.27 12.36 -1.90
CA ASN A 363 8.70 11.34 -0.96
C ASN A 363 10.14 10.90 -1.27
N PRO A 364 11.15 11.67 -0.84
CA PRO A 364 12.56 11.39 -1.15
C PRO A 364 13.05 10.06 -0.58
N ASP A 365 12.50 9.59 0.55
CA ASP A 365 12.87 8.28 1.11
C ASP A 365 12.27 7.11 0.31
N LEU A 366 11.06 7.30 -0.23
CA LEU A 366 10.51 6.37 -1.20
C LEU A 366 11.32 6.39 -2.50
N LEU A 367 11.78 7.57 -2.96
CA LEU A 367 12.66 7.70 -4.12
C LEU A 367 14.00 6.97 -3.92
N LEU A 368 14.59 7.01 -2.72
CA LEU A 368 15.77 6.20 -2.39
C LEU A 368 15.50 4.70 -2.44
N SER A 369 14.28 4.28 -2.08
CA SER A 369 13.88 2.88 -2.07
C SER A 369 13.46 2.36 -3.45
N GLN A 370 12.88 3.21 -4.30
CA GLN A 370 12.38 2.88 -5.64
C GLN A 370 12.08 4.15 -6.43
N ASN A 371 12.31 4.15 -7.75
CA ASN A 371 11.78 5.20 -8.62
C ASN A 371 10.25 5.12 -8.72
N TYR A 372 9.54 5.81 -7.81
CA TYR A 372 8.08 5.85 -7.81
C TYR A 372 7.51 6.97 -8.71
N ILE A 373 8.36 7.92 -9.13
CA ILE A 373 7.97 9.10 -9.91
C ILE A 373 7.66 8.71 -11.36
N CYS A 374 8.50 7.87 -11.96
CA CYS A 374 8.31 7.32 -13.31
C CYS A 374 7.91 8.39 -14.34
N HIS A 375 6.81 8.21 -15.09
CA HIS A 375 6.33 9.14 -16.09
C HIS A 375 4.89 9.60 -15.77
N LEU A 376 4.40 10.74 -16.27
CA LEU A 376 5.11 11.78 -16.97
C LEU A 376 5.95 12.59 -15.98
N THR A 377 7.27 12.63 -16.18
CA THR A 377 8.17 13.50 -15.43
C THR A 377 8.52 14.73 -16.26
N VAL A 378 8.42 15.91 -15.65
CA VAL A 378 8.80 17.19 -16.25
C VAL A 378 9.74 17.96 -15.34
N LEU A 379 10.95 18.25 -15.81
CA LEU A 379 12.01 18.91 -15.06
C LEU A 379 12.33 20.27 -15.68
N LYS A 380 12.74 21.24 -14.86
CA LYS A 380 13.34 22.48 -15.35
C LYS A 380 14.65 22.14 -16.07
N LEU A 381 14.82 22.61 -17.32
CA LEU A 381 16.00 22.30 -18.13
C LEU A 381 17.30 22.74 -17.43
N ALA A 382 17.27 23.86 -16.70
CA ALA A 382 18.40 24.33 -15.91
C ALA A 382 18.87 23.32 -14.86
N LEU A 383 17.93 22.65 -14.18
CA LEU A 383 18.23 21.62 -13.18
C LEU A 383 18.86 20.38 -13.84
N VAL A 384 18.30 19.94 -14.98
CA VAL A 384 18.87 18.81 -15.75
C VAL A 384 20.30 19.13 -16.23
N ASN A 385 20.54 20.36 -16.68
CA ASN A 385 21.87 20.80 -17.13
C ASN A 385 22.87 20.89 -15.98
N GLN A 386 22.44 21.32 -14.79
CA GLN A 386 23.29 21.39 -13.60
C GLN A 386 23.90 20.02 -13.24
N VAL A 387 23.14 18.94 -13.46
CA VAL A 387 23.60 17.57 -13.20
C VAL A 387 24.19 16.88 -14.43
N ASN A 388 24.37 17.61 -15.55
CA ASN A 388 24.91 17.12 -16.84
C ASN A 388 24.06 16.02 -17.53
N GLY A 389 22.73 16.10 -17.42
CA GLY A 389 21.81 15.23 -18.15
C GLY A 389 21.87 13.77 -17.70
N PHE A 390 21.66 12.84 -18.64
CA PHE A 390 21.62 11.39 -18.39
C PHE A 390 23.02 10.79 -18.33
N ARG A 391 23.26 9.93 -17.34
CA ARG A 391 24.58 9.35 -17.10
C ARG A 391 24.71 7.98 -17.79
N PRO A 392 25.77 7.72 -18.56
CA PRO A 392 26.07 6.37 -19.04
C PRO A 392 26.46 5.42 -17.90
N GLY A 393 26.18 4.13 -18.07
CA GLY A 393 26.50 3.07 -17.10
C GLY A 393 25.43 2.80 -16.04
N VAL A 394 24.25 3.41 -16.19
CA VAL A 394 23.04 3.19 -15.37
C VAL A 394 21.81 2.98 -16.26
N GLU A 395 21.99 2.52 -17.50
CA GLU A 395 20.88 2.25 -18.40
C GLU A 395 19.90 1.25 -17.76
N GLY A 396 18.61 1.38 -18.06
CA GLY A 396 17.53 0.69 -17.35
C GLY A 396 17.14 1.32 -16.01
N SER A 397 17.93 2.26 -15.47
CA SER A 397 17.61 3.07 -14.30
C SER A 397 18.02 4.54 -14.47
N GLN A 398 18.20 4.99 -15.71
CA GLN A 398 18.71 6.33 -16.03
C GLN A 398 17.83 7.46 -15.50
N ASP A 399 16.50 7.26 -15.45
CA ASP A 399 15.56 8.26 -14.94
C ASP A 399 15.64 8.36 -13.41
N HIS A 400 15.83 7.21 -12.74
CA HIS A 400 16.05 7.17 -11.29
C HIS A 400 17.35 7.88 -10.93
N ASP A 401 18.43 7.59 -11.65
CA ASP A 401 19.73 8.26 -11.48
C ASP A 401 19.65 9.77 -11.70
N LEU A 402 18.94 10.21 -12.74
CA LEU A 402 18.73 11.64 -13.00
C LEU A 402 17.99 12.30 -11.83
N LEU A 403 16.89 11.71 -11.37
CA LEU A 403 16.09 12.24 -10.27
C LEU A 403 16.89 12.27 -8.96
N LEU A 404 17.67 11.23 -8.66
CA LEU A 404 18.54 11.19 -7.48
C LEU A 404 19.61 12.30 -7.52
N ARG A 405 20.26 12.52 -8.66
CA ARG A 405 21.24 13.60 -8.80
C ARG A 405 20.61 15.00 -8.71
N CYS A 406 19.34 15.15 -9.10
CA CYS A 406 18.57 16.38 -8.92
C CYS A 406 18.05 16.57 -7.49
N MET A 407 17.91 15.49 -6.72
CA MET A 407 17.29 15.48 -5.39
C MET A 407 17.84 16.51 -4.39
N PRO A 408 19.15 16.85 -4.36
CA PRO A 408 19.67 17.87 -3.44
C PRO A 408 19.04 19.26 -3.62
N ASP A 409 18.57 19.60 -4.83
CA ASP A 409 17.91 20.87 -5.14
C ASP A 409 16.37 20.79 -5.04
N LEU A 410 15.82 19.62 -4.66
CA LEU A 410 14.38 19.34 -4.60
C LEU A 410 13.88 19.23 -3.16
N HIS A 411 12.75 19.88 -2.88
CA HIS A 411 12.03 19.84 -1.62
C HIS A 411 10.52 20.01 -1.86
N ALA A 412 9.70 19.79 -0.83
CA ALA A 412 8.25 19.78 -0.98
C ALA A 412 7.65 21.09 -1.55
N GLY A 413 8.35 22.22 -1.41
CA GLY A 413 7.90 23.52 -1.94
C GLY A 413 8.19 23.77 -3.43
N ASN A 414 9.05 22.96 -4.05
CA ASN A 414 9.43 23.11 -5.47
C ASN A 414 9.24 21.82 -6.28
N VAL A 415 8.54 20.83 -5.74
CA VAL A 415 8.11 19.63 -6.42
C VAL A 415 6.59 19.59 -6.44
N VAL A 416 6.00 19.40 -7.61
CA VAL A 416 4.55 19.38 -7.80
C VAL A 416 4.10 18.02 -8.34
N HIS A 417 3.21 17.36 -7.61
CA HIS A 417 2.49 16.19 -8.08
C HIS A 417 1.16 16.61 -8.68
N ILE A 418 0.87 16.17 -9.90
CA ILE A 418 -0.41 16.36 -10.58
C ILE A 418 -1.17 15.03 -10.46
N PRO A 419 -2.19 14.92 -9.57
CA PRO A 419 -2.86 13.65 -9.25
C PRO A 419 -3.89 13.25 -10.33
N GLU A 420 -3.44 13.22 -11.58
CA GLU A 420 -4.17 12.89 -12.79
C GLU A 420 -3.33 11.94 -13.65
N ILE A 421 -4.01 11.06 -14.38
CA ILE A 421 -3.36 10.11 -15.28
C ILE A 421 -3.03 10.83 -16.57
N LEU A 422 -1.78 11.29 -16.70
CA LEU A 422 -1.32 12.05 -17.88
C LEU A 422 -0.42 11.23 -18.81
N TYR A 423 -0.08 10.00 -18.40
CA TYR A 423 0.82 9.10 -19.10
C TYR A 423 0.24 7.68 -19.18
N HIS A 424 0.37 7.05 -20.34
CA HIS A 424 -0.10 5.69 -20.60
C HIS A 424 1.07 4.81 -21.03
N TRP A 425 1.49 3.90 -20.15
CA TRP A 425 2.55 2.94 -20.41
C TRP A 425 2.00 1.76 -21.23
N ARG A 426 2.60 1.48 -22.39
CA ARG A 426 2.13 0.41 -23.26
C ARG A 426 2.61 -0.97 -22.79
N ALA A 427 1.66 -1.80 -22.39
CA ALA A 427 1.92 -3.15 -21.92
C ALA A 427 1.78 -4.19 -23.07
N ILE A 428 2.78 -4.23 -23.97
CA ILE A 428 2.82 -5.15 -25.12
C ILE A 428 3.84 -6.29 -24.96
N SER A 429 3.61 -7.39 -25.68
CA SER A 429 4.51 -8.55 -25.70
C SER A 429 5.88 -8.17 -26.29
N GLY A 430 6.96 -8.35 -25.52
CA GLY A 430 8.32 -7.95 -25.90
C GLY A 430 8.77 -6.58 -25.34
N SER A 431 7.88 -5.86 -24.63
CA SER A 431 8.29 -4.73 -23.78
C SER A 431 9.08 -5.24 -22.57
N THR A 432 9.95 -4.40 -22.01
CA THR A 432 10.86 -4.62 -20.88
C THR A 432 10.19 -5.27 -19.65
N ALA A 433 8.85 -5.25 -19.59
CA ALA A 433 8.03 -5.93 -18.60
C ALA A 433 8.19 -7.48 -18.54
N GLN A 434 8.61 -8.15 -19.62
CA GLN A 434 8.58 -9.63 -19.69
C GLN A 434 9.92 -10.37 -19.82
N GLU A 435 11.04 -9.71 -20.13
CA GLU A 435 12.33 -10.40 -20.27
C GLU A 435 13.07 -10.56 -18.92
N GLY A 436 13.31 -11.81 -18.51
CA GLY A 436 13.98 -12.13 -17.24
C GLY A 436 15.43 -11.65 -17.11
N SER A 437 16.12 -11.37 -18.23
CA SER A 437 17.46 -10.77 -18.27
C SER A 437 17.45 -9.26 -18.02
N ALA A 438 16.44 -8.55 -18.52
CA ALA A 438 16.27 -7.10 -18.31
C ALA A 438 16.04 -6.75 -16.83
N LYS A 439 15.39 -7.65 -16.07
CA LYS A 439 15.09 -7.46 -14.63
C LYS A 439 16.34 -7.41 -13.75
N ASN A 440 17.41 -8.15 -14.07
CA ASN A 440 18.62 -8.16 -13.25
C ASN A 440 19.53 -6.95 -13.51
N TYR A 441 19.59 -6.49 -14.76
CA TYR A 441 20.42 -5.34 -15.13
C TYR A 441 19.85 -4.02 -14.58
N ALA A 442 18.54 -3.77 -14.74
CA ALA A 442 17.90 -2.56 -14.22
C ALA A 442 18.01 -2.44 -12.68
N ALA A 443 17.83 -3.56 -11.95
CA ALA A 443 18.04 -3.59 -10.50
C ALA A 443 19.49 -3.25 -10.12
N THR A 444 20.47 -3.78 -10.86
CA THR A 444 21.89 -3.49 -10.62
C THR A 444 22.22 -2.04 -10.91
N ALA A 445 21.70 -1.49 -12.02
CA ALA A 445 21.87 -0.11 -12.42
C ALA A 445 21.25 0.87 -11.40
N GLY A 446 20.06 0.58 -10.89
CA GLY A 446 19.44 1.45 -9.88
C GLY A 446 20.08 1.33 -8.51
N LEU A 447 20.56 0.15 -8.09
CA LEU A 447 21.38 0.03 -6.88
C LEU A 447 22.65 0.89 -7.01
N LYS A 448 23.30 0.84 -8.17
CA LYS A 448 24.44 1.70 -8.49
C LYS A 448 24.06 3.19 -8.43
N ALA A 449 22.91 3.58 -8.96
CA ALA A 449 22.44 4.97 -8.92
C ALA A 449 22.25 5.48 -7.47
N VAL A 450 21.63 4.67 -6.60
CA VAL A 450 21.47 5.02 -5.17
C VAL A 450 22.83 5.08 -4.48
N THR A 451 23.71 4.09 -4.68
CA THR A 451 25.07 4.10 -4.10
C THR A 451 25.85 5.34 -4.52
N ASP A 452 25.89 5.65 -5.81
CA ASP A 452 26.61 6.80 -6.34
C ASP A 452 26.07 8.12 -5.79
N TYR A 453 24.74 8.24 -5.60
CA TYR A 453 24.11 9.40 -4.97
C TYR A 453 24.55 9.56 -3.50
N LEU A 454 24.53 8.47 -2.72
CA LEU A 454 24.97 8.51 -1.32
C LEU A 454 26.45 8.94 -1.22
N GLU A 455 27.29 8.43 -2.12
CA GLU A 455 28.71 8.78 -2.18
C GLU A 455 28.94 10.24 -2.61
N SER A 456 28.20 10.74 -3.63
CA SER A 456 28.36 12.12 -4.12
C SER A 456 27.97 13.15 -3.07
N GLU A 457 26.88 12.88 -2.34
CA GLU A 457 26.39 13.72 -1.25
C GLU A 457 27.12 13.46 0.08
N ARG A 458 28.10 12.54 0.10
CA ARG A 458 28.90 12.15 1.27
C ARG A 458 28.04 11.71 2.46
N LEU A 459 26.87 11.14 2.17
CA LEU A 459 25.94 10.64 3.15
C LEU A 459 26.54 9.40 3.81
N GLN A 460 26.48 9.35 5.14
CA GLN A 460 27.04 8.24 5.92
C GLN A 460 26.06 7.05 5.90
N ALA A 461 25.93 6.40 4.74
CA ALA A 461 25.03 5.29 4.53
C ALA A 461 25.53 4.33 3.44
N VAL A 462 24.99 3.11 3.44
CA VAL A 462 25.28 2.08 2.43
C VAL A 462 23.97 1.61 1.82
N ALA A 463 23.90 1.56 0.49
CA ALA A 463 22.77 0.99 -0.22
C ALA A 463 22.96 -0.51 -0.46
N GLU A 464 21.88 -1.28 -0.30
CA GLU A 464 21.80 -2.70 -0.63
C GLU A 464 20.49 -3.01 -1.34
N SER A 465 20.38 -4.19 -1.96
CA SER A 465 19.14 -4.63 -2.58
C SER A 465 18.02 -4.77 -1.55
N GLY A 466 16.85 -4.24 -1.86
CA GLY A 466 15.65 -4.34 -1.04
C GLY A 466 14.94 -5.70 -1.15
N ILE A 467 13.82 -5.84 -0.44
CA ILE A 467 13.05 -7.10 -0.40
C ILE A 467 12.24 -7.29 -1.69
N ALA A 468 11.74 -6.20 -2.27
CA ALA A 468 10.97 -6.23 -3.51
C ALA A 468 11.90 -6.15 -4.75
N PRO A 469 11.50 -6.70 -5.90
CA PRO A 469 12.23 -6.49 -7.15
C PRO A 469 12.40 -5.01 -7.47
N ASN A 470 13.57 -4.61 -7.98
CA ASN A 470 13.92 -3.21 -8.31
C ASN A 470 13.69 -2.24 -7.13
N SER A 471 13.99 -2.68 -5.92
CA SER A 471 13.98 -1.85 -4.72
C SER A 471 15.31 -1.89 -3.98
N TYR A 472 15.54 -0.90 -3.14
CA TYR A 472 16.80 -0.67 -2.43
C TYR A 472 16.54 -0.38 -0.96
N ARG A 473 17.46 -0.80 -0.08
CA ARG A 473 17.52 -0.41 1.32
C ARG A 473 18.74 0.46 1.53
N VAL A 474 18.56 1.61 2.17
CA VAL A 474 19.66 2.47 2.61
C VAL A 474 19.88 2.26 4.11
N ARG A 475 21.02 1.70 4.49
CA ARG A 475 21.43 1.52 5.89
C ARG A 475 22.30 2.69 6.33
N TRP A 476 21.77 3.50 7.25
CA TRP A 476 22.45 4.67 7.77
C TRP A 476 23.45 4.30 8.88
N ASN A 477 24.61 4.95 8.87
CA ASN A 477 25.65 4.71 9.86
C ASN A 477 25.25 5.31 11.22
N ILE A 478 25.60 4.60 12.30
CA ILE A 478 25.41 5.05 13.67
C ILE A 478 26.77 5.48 14.21
N PRO A 479 26.92 6.70 14.76
CA PRO A 479 28.19 7.18 15.28
C PRO A 479 28.69 6.32 16.44
N GLN A 480 29.99 6.37 16.70
CA GLN A 480 30.62 5.74 17.86
C GLN A 480 31.20 6.83 18.78
N PRO A 481 30.82 6.89 20.07
CA PRO A 481 29.87 6.00 20.75
C PRO A 481 28.43 6.16 20.22
N ALA A 482 27.68 5.06 20.18
CA ALA A 482 26.27 5.09 19.78
C ALA A 482 25.44 5.91 20.79
N PRO A 483 24.44 6.69 20.35
CA PRO A 483 23.62 7.51 21.25
C PRO A 483 22.81 6.65 22.21
N LEU A 484 22.51 7.15 23.41
CA LEU A 484 21.63 6.43 24.32
C LEU A 484 20.17 6.53 23.84
N VAL A 485 19.47 5.40 23.80
CA VAL A 485 18.02 5.34 23.54
C VAL A 485 17.27 5.07 24.85
N SER A 486 16.26 5.88 25.18
CA SER A 486 15.36 5.61 26.30
C SER A 486 14.03 5.07 25.79
N LEU A 487 13.77 3.77 26.00
CA LEU A 487 12.51 3.12 25.65
C LEU A 487 11.52 3.30 26.81
N LEU A 488 10.40 3.97 26.55
CA LEU A 488 9.35 4.27 27.53
C LEU A 488 8.22 3.26 27.38
N VAL A 489 7.91 2.53 28.45
CA VAL A 489 6.86 1.50 28.46
C VAL A 489 5.82 1.78 29.54
N PRO A 490 4.74 2.52 29.21
CA PRO A 490 3.58 2.68 30.08
C PRO A 490 2.89 1.35 30.34
N THR A 491 2.62 1.03 31.60
CA THR A 491 1.96 -0.24 31.96
C THR A 491 1.02 -0.09 33.15
N ARG A 492 0.07 -1.02 33.28
CA ARG A 492 -0.78 -1.19 34.46
C ARG A 492 -1.26 -2.63 34.53
N ASP A 493 -0.85 -3.36 35.56
CA ASP A 493 -1.09 -4.79 35.71
C ASP A 493 -0.72 -5.56 34.42
N GLY A 494 -1.37 -6.70 34.12
CA GLY A 494 -1.18 -7.41 32.83
C GLY A 494 0.21 -8.06 32.68
N LEU A 495 0.70 -8.72 33.73
CA LEU A 495 2.00 -9.41 33.73
C LEU A 495 2.19 -10.37 32.53
N ASP A 496 1.12 -11.05 32.10
CA ASP A 496 1.10 -11.97 30.98
C ASP A 496 1.43 -11.32 29.63
N ILE A 497 1.37 -9.99 29.56
CA ILE A 497 1.66 -9.19 28.37
C ILE A 497 2.97 -8.41 28.56
N LEU A 498 3.12 -7.77 29.72
CA LEU A 498 4.29 -6.96 30.05
C LEU A 498 5.58 -7.80 30.07
N LYS A 499 5.53 -8.99 30.69
CA LYS A 499 6.72 -9.84 30.83
C LYS A 499 7.27 -10.28 29.48
N PRO A 500 6.48 -10.86 28.55
CA PRO A 500 6.96 -11.17 27.20
C PRO A 500 7.56 -9.96 26.47
N CYS A 501 6.92 -8.79 26.58
CA CYS A 501 7.42 -7.55 25.98
C CYS A 501 8.82 -7.20 26.51
N VAL A 502 9.00 -7.11 27.83
CA VAL A 502 10.27 -6.75 28.47
C VAL A 502 11.34 -7.81 28.16
N GLU A 503 11.03 -9.10 28.30
CA GLU A 503 11.97 -10.18 28.00
C GLU A 503 12.39 -10.17 26.53
N ALA A 504 11.47 -9.93 25.60
CA ALA A 504 11.76 -9.86 24.17
C ALA A 504 12.67 -8.66 23.83
N ILE A 505 12.39 -7.47 24.38
CA ILE A 505 13.26 -6.29 24.19
C ILE A 505 14.67 -6.59 24.73
N LEU A 506 14.80 -7.12 25.95
CA LEU A 506 16.10 -7.34 26.59
C LEU A 506 16.95 -8.42 25.90
N SER A 507 16.30 -9.44 25.32
CA SER A 507 16.97 -10.61 24.73
C SER A 507 17.10 -10.59 23.21
N ARG A 508 16.29 -9.78 22.49
CA ARG A 508 16.23 -9.74 21.02
C ARG A 508 16.49 -8.34 20.45
N THR A 509 17.35 -7.57 21.11
CA THR A 509 17.76 -6.24 20.63
C THR A 509 19.29 -6.17 20.63
N ASP A 510 19.89 -6.09 19.44
CA ASP A 510 21.34 -6.06 19.28
C ASP A 510 21.95 -4.67 19.49
N TYR A 511 21.12 -3.62 19.39
CA TYR A 511 21.54 -2.28 19.77
C TYR A 511 21.84 -2.25 21.27
N SER A 512 23.06 -1.89 21.66
CA SER A 512 23.54 -2.09 23.03
C SER A 512 23.33 -0.90 23.96
N ASN A 513 23.29 0.32 23.44
CA ASN A 513 23.23 1.54 24.26
C ASN A 513 21.79 2.03 24.46
N TYR A 514 20.98 1.28 25.22
CA TYR A 514 19.63 1.69 25.58
C TYR A 514 19.32 1.47 27.06
N GLU A 515 18.35 2.23 27.55
CA GLU A 515 17.68 2.02 28.83
C GLU A 515 16.17 1.79 28.61
N LEU A 516 15.54 1.04 29.51
CA LEU A 516 14.13 0.71 29.49
C LEU A 516 13.46 1.30 30.75
N LEU A 517 12.62 2.30 30.55
CA LEU A 517 11.86 2.97 31.61
C LEU A 517 10.43 2.41 31.62
N ILE A 518 10.14 1.56 32.59
CA ILE A 518 8.78 1.05 32.81
C ILE A 518 8.01 2.07 33.64
N LEU A 519 6.94 2.62 33.08
CA LEU A 519 6.12 3.66 33.69
C LEU A 519 4.86 3.01 34.27
N ASP A 520 4.92 2.65 35.56
CA ASP A 520 3.85 1.94 36.26
C ASP A 520 2.70 2.89 36.64
N ASN A 521 1.55 2.72 35.99
CA ASN A 521 0.34 3.46 36.30
C ASN A 521 -0.56 2.71 37.30
N GLN A 522 -0.17 2.73 38.56
CA GLN A 522 -0.96 2.21 39.68
C GLN A 522 -1.30 0.71 39.55
N SER A 523 -0.32 -0.13 39.19
CA SER A 523 -0.48 -1.59 39.25
C SER A 523 -0.82 -2.03 40.67
N ARG A 524 -1.70 -3.03 40.79
CA ARG A 524 -2.17 -3.59 42.07
C ARG A 524 -1.96 -5.09 42.17
N CYS A 525 -1.78 -5.76 41.04
CA CYS A 525 -1.51 -7.18 40.98
C CYS A 525 -0.14 -7.47 41.60
N GLU A 526 -0.11 -8.22 42.71
CA GLU A 526 1.12 -8.59 43.39
C GLU A 526 2.15 -9.27 42.48
N ALA A 527 1.69 -10.08 41.53
CA ALA A 527 2.59 -10.74 40.59
C ALA A 527 3.26 -9.73 39.64
N THR A 528 2.53 -8.69 39.22
CA THR A 528 3.09 -7.61 38.39
C THR A 528 4.09 -6.80 39.19
N LEU A 529 3.75 -6.39 40.42
CA LEU A 529 4.64 -5.63 41.30
C LEU A 529 5.94 -6.40 41.59
N ARG A 530 5.84 -7.70 41.93
CA ARG A 530 7.02 -8.56 42.12
C ARG A 530 7.89 -8.67 40.88
N PHE A 531 7.28 -8.73 39.69
CA PHE A 531 8.03 -8.75 38.44
C PHE A 531 8.76 -7.41 38.18
N LEU A 532 8.10 -6.28 38.42
CA LEU A 532 8.68 -4.94 38.25
C LEU A 532 9.91 -4.75 39.17
N GLU A 533 9.80 -5.10 40.44
CA GLU A 533 10.92 -5.08 41.39
C GLU A 533 12.05 -6.01 40.92
N GLY A 534 11.71 -7.27 40.62
CA GLY A 534 12.69 -8.27 40.21
C GLY A 534 13.45 -7.92 38.93
N VAL A 535 12.76 -7.37 37.91
CA VAL A 535 13.42 -7.03 36.64
C VAL A 535 14.36 -5.83 36.79
N SER A 536 13.95 -4.81 37.56
CA SER A 536 14.77 -3.62 37.84
C SER A 536 16.03 -3.95 38.64
N ASP A 537 15.96 -4.92 39.54
CA ASP A 537 17.13 -5.38 40.31
C ASP A 537 18.07 -6.27 39.48
N SER A 538 17.52 -6.99 38.49
CA SER A 538 18.27 -8.00 37.73
C SER A 538 19.00 -7.48 36.49
N ASP A 539 18.50 -6.42 35.84
CA ASP A 539 19.07 -5.87 34.62
C ASP A 539 19.32 -4.36 34.77
N PRO A 540 20.58 -3.90 34.71
CA PRO A 540 20.94 -2.50 34.97
C PRO A 540 20.39 -1.53 33.91
N ARG A 541 19.89 -2.04 32.78
CA ARG A 541 19.24 -1.23 31.74
C ARG A 541 17.80 -0.86 32.12
N VAL A 542 17.19 -1.55 33.08
CA VAL A 542 15.77 -1.41 33.40
C VAL A 542 15.58 -0.55 34.65
N SER A 543 14.64 0.38 34.58
CA SER A 543 14.20 1.18 35.72
C SER A 543 12.67 1.28 35.75
N VAL A 544 12.09 1.31 36.95
CA VAL A 544 10.64 1.39 37.14
C VAL A 544 10.29 2.70 37.82
N HIS A 545 9.39 3.47 37.22
CA HIS A 545 8.94 4.75 37.73
C HIS A 545 7.42 4.75 37.91
N ARG A 546 6.96 5.21 39.08
CA ARG A 546 5.53 5.25 39.40
C ARG A 546 4.87 6.51 38.85
N TRP A 547 3.71 6.31 38.23
CA TRP A 547 2.80 7.37 37.81
C TRP A 547 1.46 7.23 38.53
N ASP A 548 1.32 7.97 39.63
CA ASP A 548 0.17 7.89 40.55
C ASP A 548 -0.98 8.85 40.16
N HIS A 549 -1.31 8.92 38.87
CA HIS A 549 -2.43 9.71 38.35
C HIS A 549 -3.41 8.86 37.53
N PRO A 550 -4.61 9.36 37.18
CA PRO A 550 -5.49 8.70 36.22
C PRO A 550 -4.76 8.38 34.91
N PHE A 551 -5.17 7.29 34.24
CA PHE A 551 -4.55 6.89 32.98
C PHE A 551 -4.73 7.97 31.91
N ASN A 552 -3.60 8.44 31.39
CA ASN A 552 -3.48 9.35 30.27
C ASN A 552 -2.17 8.99 29.56
N TYR A 553 -2.28 8.38 28.38
CA TYR A 553 -1.12 7.87 27.64
C TYR A 553 -0.13 9.00 27.32
N SER A 554 -0.64 10.14 26.88
CA SER A 554 0.15 11.34 26.57
C SER A 554 0.88 11.86 27.80
N ALA A 555 0.19 12.00 28.93
CA ALA A 555 0.80 12.50 30.17
C ALA A 555 1.88 11.54 30.72
N ILE A 556 1.63 10.23 30.71
CA ILE A 556 2.58 9.22 31.20
C ILE A 556 3.85 9.25 30.35
N ASN A 557 3.72 9.29 29.02
CA ASN A 557 4.88 9.36 28.14
C ASN A 557 5.64 10.68 28.29
N ASN A 558 4.96 11.83 28.39
CA ASN A 558 5.62 13.12 28.67
C ASN A 558 6.41 13.07 29.99
N PHE A 559 5.86 12.45 31.04
CA PHE A 559 6.57 12.21 32.30
C PHE A 559 7.80 11.32 32.10
N GLY A 560 7.67 10.24 31.33
CA GLY A 560 8.79 9.36 30.99
C GLY A 560 9.92 10.06 30.24
N VAL A 561 9.60 10.96 29.30
CA VAL A 561 10.59 11.78 28.58
C VAL A 561 11.35 12.70 29.54
N GLY A 562 10.69 13.23 30.56
CA GLY A 562 11.33 14.03 31.61
C GLY A 562 12.36 13.24 32.43
N LEU A 563 12.21 11.92 32.53
CA LEU A 563 13.12 11.01 33.24
C LEU A 563 14.20 10.41 32.32
N ALA A 564 13.92 10.32 31.03
CA ALA A 564 14.79 9.72 30.02
C ALA A 564 16.15 10.43 29.93
N LYS A 565 17.23 9.66 29.90
CA LYS A 565 18.61 10.14 29.73
C LYS A 565 19.07 10.09 28.27
N GLY A 566 18.36 9.34 27.44
CA GLY A 566 18.67 9.13 26.04
C GLY A 566 18.46 10.37 25.18
N GLU A 567 19.29 10.49 24.16
CA GLU A 567 19.16 11.50 23.10
C GLU A 567 18.00 11.13 22.15
N ILE A 568 17.64 9.85 22.11
CA ILE A 568 16.53 9.31 21.34
C ILE A 568 15.51 8.71 22.32
N ILE A 569 14.25 9.07 22.14
CA ILE A 569 13.10 8.55 22.88
C ILE A 569 12.42 7.49 22.04
N GLY A 570 12.13 6.34 22.63
CA GLY A 570 11.22 5.34 22.07
C GLY A 570 9.90 5.30 22.83
N LEU A 571 8.80 5.64 22.16
CA LEU A 571 7.45 5.37 22.66
C LEU A 571 7.09 3.93 22.30
N VAL A 572 6.87 3.10 23.32
CA VAL A 572 6.72 1.66 23.15
C VAL A 572 5.56 1.16 24.01
N ASN A 573 4.61 0.45 23.40
CA ASN A 573 3.55 -0.18 24.17
C ASN A 573 4.05 -1.40 24.95
N ASN A 574 3.38 -1.75 26.04
CA ASN A 574 3.75 -2.87 26.91
C ASN A 574 3.44 -4.27 26.33
N ASP A 575 3.03 -4.36 25.07
CA ASP A 575 2.54 -5.55 24.40
C ASP A 575 3.15 -5.74 23.00
N ILE A 576 4.38 -5.24 22.81
CA ILE A 576 5.17 -5.45 21.60
C ILE A 576 6.25 -6.51 21.81
N GLU A 577 6.57 -7.25 20.76
CA GLU A 577 7.65 -8.24 20.77
C GLU A 577 8.50 -8.10 19.49
N PRO A 578 9.79 -7.74 19.59
CA PRO A 578 10.70 -7.73 18.45
C PRO A 578 10.79 -9.08 17.73
N ILE A 579 10.77 -9.04 16.39
CA ILE A 579 10.91 -10.21 15.51
C ILE A 579 12.35 -10.34 15.02
N ASN A 580 12.93 -9.25 14.50
CA ASN A 580 14.35 -9.16 14.13
C ASN A 580 15.15 -8.45 15.21
N ASP A 581 16.41 -8.84 15.38
CA ASP A 581 17.35 -8.34 16.40
C ASP A 581 17.89 -6.93 16.10
N ASP A 582 18.03 -6.58 14.82
CA ASP A 582 18.50 -5.28 14.34
C ASP A 582 17.42 -4.18 14.29
N TRP A 583 16.21 -4.44 14.78
CA TRP A 583 15.07 -3.50 14.72
C TRP A 583 15.40 -2.11 15.27
N LEU A 584 16.02 -2.05 16.46
CA LEU A 584 16.35 -0.78 17.11
C LEU A 584 17.49 -0.07 16.39
N THR A 585 18.48 -0.82 15.91
CA THR A 585 19.59 -0.31 15.10
C THR A 585 19.08 0.37 13.82
N GLU A 586 18.16 -0.28 13.10
CA GLU A 586 17.51 0.28 11.91
C GLU A 586 16.81 1.60 12.25
N MET A 587 15.95 1.60 13.27
CA MET A 587 15.18 2.79 13.63
C MET A 587 16.07 3.95 14.11
N VAL A 588 17.14 3.66 14.88
CA VAL A 588 18.12 4.66 15.33
C VAL A 588 18.86 5.28 14.15
N GLY A 589 19.29 4.47 13.18
CA GLY A 589 19.96 4.96 11.97
C GLY A 589 19.10 5.98 11.21
N GLN A 590 17.78 5.73 11.12
CA GLN A 590 16.84 6.69 10.52
C GLN A 590 16.61 7.92 11.43
N ALA A 591 16.45 7.72 12.75
CA ALA A 591 16.14 8.78 13.70
C ALA A 591 17.30 9.77 13.91
N LEU A 592 18.53 9.40 13.55
CA LEU A 592 19.69 10.30 13.62
C LEU A 592 19.77 11.30 12.47
N ARG A 593 19.01 11.08 11.39
CA ARG A 593 19.00 11.97 10.24
C ARG A 593 18.34 13.31 10.59
N PRO A 594 19.01 14.46 10.41
CA PRO A 594 18.50 15.76 10.84
C PRO A 594 17.11 16.10 10.31
N GLU A 595 16.80 15.70 9.08
CA GLU A 595 15.52 15.94 8.42
C GLU A 595 14.36 15.07 8.95
N ILE A 596 14.65 13.98 9.67
CA ILE A 596 13.65 12.99 10.13
C ILE A 596 13.23 13.33 11.55
N GLY A 597 11.92 13.30 11.82
CA GLY A 597 11.36 13.52 13.15
C GLY A 597 10.95 12.21 13.82
N CYS A 598 9.78 11.67 13.46
CA CYS A 598 9.30 10.38 13.95
C CYS A 598 9.70 9.21 13.02
N VAL A 599 10.11 8.09 13.61
CA VAL A 599 10.39 6.82 12.90
C VAL A 599 9.47 5.73 13.43
N GLY A 600 8.65 5.13 12.56
CA GLY A 600 7.73 4.05 12.90
C GLY A 600 8.18 2.68 12.38
N ALA A 601 7.88 1.64 13.14
CA ALA A 601 8.15 0.25 12.80
C ALA A 601 7.02 -0.42 12.01
N LYS A 602 7.31 -1.57 11.38
CA LYS A 602 6.30 -2.47 10.80
C LYS A 602 5.73 -3.37 11.89
N LEU A 603 4.42 -3.27 12.14
CA LEU A 603 3.77 -4.04 13.20
C LEU A 603 2.86 -5.13 12.63
N TYR A 604 2.93 -6.30 13.25
CA TYR A 604 2.11 -7.46 12.94
C TYR A 604 1.15 -7.77 14.08
N TYR A 605 -0.02 -8.27 13.69
CA TYR A 605 -0.84 -9.07 14.60
C TYR A 605 -0.16 -10.42 14.87
N PRO A 606 -0.47 -11.10 16.00
CA PRO A 606 0.08 -12.42 16.32
C PRO A 606 -0.26 -13.55 15.32
N ASN A 607 -1.07 -13.26 14.30
CA ASN A 607 -1.46 -14.18 13.22
C ASN A 607 -0.74 -13.89 11.89
N ASP A 608 0.40 -13.18 11.92
CA ASP A 608 1.21 -12.80 10.75
C ASP A 608 0.49 -11.90 9.73
N THR A 609 -0.53 -11.18 10.16
CA THR A 609 -1.15 -10.13 9.35
C THR A 609 -0.67 -8.75 9.74
N ILE A 610 -0.54 -7.85 8.77
CA ILE A 610 -0.13 -6.47 8.95
C ILE A 610 -1.15 -5.76 9.84
N GLN A 611 -0.63 -5.08 10.86
CA GLN A 611 -1.38 -4.17 11.69
C GLN A 611 -1.04 -2.71 11.37
N HIS A 612 0.24 -2.43 11.12
CA HIS A 612 0.73 -1.09 10.78
C HIS A 612 1.76 -1.16 9.66
N GLY A 613 1.36 -0.71 8.46
CA GLY A 613 2.24 -0.42 7.32
C GLY A 613 2.47 1.08 7.12
N GLY A 614 2.27 1.88 8.17
CA GLY A 614 2.06 3.33 8.08
C GLY A 614 0.70 3.81 8.62
N VAL A 615 0.55 5.13 8.81
CA VAL A 615 -0.75 5.77 9.09
C VAL A 615 -1.08 6.73 7.95
N ILE A 616 -2.28 6.60 7.40
CA ILE A 616 -2.88 7.46 6.38
C ILE A 616 -3.95 8.33 7.05
N LEU A 617 -3.89 9.64 6.84
CA LEU A 617 -4.87 10.58 7.36
C LEU A 617 -6.19 10.49 6.59
N GLY A 618 -7.28 10.92 7.22
CA GLY A 618 -8.63 10.92 6.65
C GLY A 618 -9.32 9.56 6.66
N VAL A 619 -8.56 8.46 6.67
CA VAL A 619 -9.12 7.10 6.73
C VAL A 619 -9.95 6.93 8.00
N GLY A 620 -11.21 6.51 7.85
CA GLY A 620 -12.14 6.38 8.98
C GLY A 620 -12.52 7.71 9.64
N GLY A 621 -12.27 8.85 8.97
CA GLY A 621 -12.63 10.20 9.40
C GLY A 621 -11.53 10.98 10.13
N VAL A 622 -10.44 10.32 10.55
CA VAL A 622 -9.28 10.99 11.17
C VAL A 622 -7.98 10.37 10.64
N ALA A 623 -7.73 9.09 10.95
CA ALA A 623 -6.55 8.39 10.49
C ALA A 623 -6.72 6.86 10.62
N GLY A 624 -6.07 6.10 9.73
CA GLY A 624 -6.10 4.65 9.71
C GLY A 624 -4.76 4.03 9.34
N HIS A 625 -4.52 2.78 9.73
CA HIS A 625 -3.27 2.08 9.43
C HIS A 625 -3.31 1.48 8.02
N SER A 626 -2.35 1.82 7.16
CA SER A 626 -2.25 1.28 5.81
C SER A 626 -2.04 -0.24 5.78
N HIS A 627 -2.62 -0.88 4.77
CA HIS A 627 -2.52 -2.31 4.47
C HIS A 627 -2.90 -3.23 5.62
N LYS A 628 -3.80 -2.77 6.49
CA LYS A 628 -4.28 -3.56 7.62
C LYS A 628 -4.86 -4.90 7.12
N TYR A 629 -4.49 -5.97 7.80
CA TYR A 629 -4.86 -7.37 7.51
C TYR A 629 -4.24 -8.02 6.27
N PHE A 630 -3.36 -7.32 5.54
CA PHE A 630 -2.53 -7.97 4.52
C PHE A 630 -1.66 -9.05 5.19
N SER A 631 -1.36 -10.12 4.49
CA SER A 631 -0.40 -11.12 4.98
C SER A 631 1.02 -10.61 4.91
N ARG A 632 1.90 -11.12 5.78
CA ARG A 632 3.32 -10.75 5.83
C ARG A 632 4.08 -10.83 4.50
N SER A 633 3.67 -11.73 3.60
CA SER A 633 4.31 -11.93 2.29
C SER A 633 3.78 -11.04 1.16
N GLU A 634 2.70 -10.29 1.39
CA GLU A 634 2.13 -9.42 0.36
C GLU A 634 2.97 -8.15 0.20
N TYR A 635 3.30 -7.80 -1.05
CA TYR A 635 4.08 -6.61 -1.37
C TYR A 635 3.33 -5.30 -1.04
N GLY A 636 2.00 -5.35 -0.95
CA GLY A 636 1.15 -4.17 -0.79
C GLY A 636 1.05 -3.33 -2.07
N TYR A 637 0.45 -2.16 -1.94
CA TYR A 637 0.25 -1.22 -3.04
C TYR A 637 1.61 -0.76 -3.59
N PHE A 638 1.92 -1.10 -4.85
CA PHE A 638 3.21 -0.80 -5.50
C PHE A 638 4.41 -1.11 -4.60
N SER A 639 4.42 -2.28 -3.96
CA SER A 639 5.49 -2.75 -3.06
C SER A 639 5.73 -1.92 -1.79
N ARG A 640 4.88 -0.94 -1.47
CA ARG A 640 5.05 -0.02 -0.32
C ARG A 640 5.19 -0.71 1.04
N LEU A 641 4.79 -1.98 1.22
CA LEU A 641 5.04 -2.72 2.46
C LEU A 641 6.49 -3.18 2.67
N HIS A 642 7.36 -2.95 1.68
CA HIS A 642 8.77 -3.34 1.67
C HIS A 642 9.70 -2.18 1.33
N LEU A 643 9.20 -0.95 1.29
CA LEU A 643 9.97 0.24 0.97
C LEU A 643 9.98 1.19 2.16
N VAL A 644 11.15 1.74 2.47
CA VAL A 644 11.26 2.87 3.40
C VAL A 644 10.59 4.06 2.75
N GLN A 645 9.76 4.78 3.49
CA GLN A 645 9.01 5.90 2.92
C GLN A 645 8.65 6.93 3.97
N ASN A 646 8.47 8.17 3.51
CA ASN A 646 7.86 9.19 4.33
C ASN A 646 6.34 9.00 4.40
N LEU A 647 5.79 9.22 5.58
CA LEU A 647 4.34 9.24 5.82
C LEU A 647 3.96 10.50 6.59
N SER A 648 2.68 10.81 6.63
CA SER A 648 2.20 11.90 7.48
C SER A 648 2.26 11.54 8.95
N ALA A 649 1.95 10.29 9.31
CA ALA A 649 2.06 9.80 10.67
C ALA A 649 2.50 8.33 10.76
N VAL A 650 3.00 7.98 11.94
CA VAL A 650 3.32 6.62 12.39
C VAL A 650 2.79 6.43 13.80
N THR A 651 2.64 5.18 14.26
CA THR A 651 2.00 4.91 15.55
C THR A 651 2.98 4.86 16.72
N ALA A 652 2.57 5.37 17.88
CA ALA A 652 3.36 5.27 19.12
C ALA A 652 3.32 3.89 19.78
N ALA A 653 2.75 2.87 19.15
CA ALA A 653 2.95 1.49 19.60
C ALA A 653 4.44 1.08 19.52
N CYS A 654 5.17 1.60 18.53
CA CYS A 654 6.63 1.60 18.49
C CYS A 654 7.11 2.75 17.58
N LEU A 655 7.57 3.84 18.21
CA LEU A 655 8.00 5.08 17.54
C LEU A 655 9.29 5.60 18.17
N LEU A 656 10.31 5.89 17.36
CA LEU A 656 11.49 6.64 17.80
C LEU A 656 11.43 8.11 17.38
N ILE A 657 11.93 8.99 18.23
CA ILE A 657 12.07 10.43 17.97
C ILE A 657 13.26 10.98 18.76
N ARG A 658 13.99 11.94 18.20
CA ARG A 658 15.02 12.65 18.96
C ARG A 658 14.38 13.43 20.10
N LYS A 659 14.94 13.35 21.31
CA LYS A 659 14.42 14.05 22.50
C LYS A 659 14.26 15.55 22.26
N ALA A 660 15.24 16.17 21.61
CA ALA A 660 15.20 17.59 21.26
C ALA A 660 14.00 17.95 20.37
N VAL A 661 13.65 17.11 19.39
CA VAL A 661 12.49 17.33 18.50
C VAL A 661 11.18 17.12 19.26
N PHE A 662 11.12 16.11 20.13
CA PHE A 662 9.95 15.89 20.98
C PHE A 662 9.68 17.11 21.90
N GLU A 663 10.72 17.67 22.49
CA GLU A 663 10.64 18.87 23.34
C GLU A 663 10.30 20.13 22.54
N GLU A 664 10.88 20.31 21.35
CA GLU A 664 10.62 21.42 20.43
C GLU A 664 9.13 21.55 20.09
N VAL A 665 8.46 20.43 19.80
CA VAL A 665 7.04 20.41 19.42
C VAL A 665 6.08 20.33 20.61
N GLY A 666 6.60 20.39 21.84
CA GLY A 666 5.81 20.34 23.07
C GLY A 666 5.25 18.97 23.44
N GLY A 667 5.85 17.88 22.95
CA GLY A 667 5.50 16.50 23.30
C GLY A 667 4.08 16.07 22.90
N LEU A 668 3.50 15.12 23.62
CA LEU A 668 2.14 14.62 23.36
C LEU A 668 1.09 15.54 24.00
N ASP A 669 -0.03 15.79 23.31
CA ASP A 669 -1.13 16.61 23.84
C ASP A 669 -1.93 15.85 24.91
N MET A 670 -1.61 16.12 26.18
CA MET A 670 -2.24 15.46 27.31
C MET A 670 -3.61 16.02 27.68
N ASP A 671 -3.94 17.23 27.25
CA ASP A 671 -5.17 17.93 27.63
C ASP A 671 -6.33 17.53 26.72
N ASN A 672 -6.05 17.34 25.42
CA ASN A 672 -7.07 17.03 24.41
C ASN A 672 -7.02 15.57 23.94
N LEU A 673 -5.86 14.91 23.97
CA LEU A 673 -5.63 13.59 23.37
C LEU A 673 -5.05 12.59 24.38
N ALA A 674 -5.84 12.22 25.39
CA ALA A 674 -5.38 11.35 26.46
C ALA A 674 -5.15 9.89 26.03
N VAL A 675 -5.82 9.40 24.98
CA VAL A 675 -5.79 7.97 24.61
C VAL A 675 -5.67 7.72 23.11
N ALA A 676 -6.47 8.38 22.28
CA ALA A 676 -6.45 8.18 20.83
C ALA A 676 -5.79 9.35 20.10
N PHE A 677 -5.22 9.07 18.92
CA PHE A 677 -4.65 10.04 17.98
C PHE A 677 -3.51 10.94 18.50
N ASN A 678 -3.01 10.70 19.73
CA ASN A 678 -1.89 11.46 20.28
C ASN A 678 -0.60 11.29 19.46
N ASP A 679 -0.39 10.12 18.89
CA ASP A 679 0.72 9.79 17.98
C ASP A 679 0.57 10.49 16.63
N VAL A 680 -0.66 10.54 16.10
CA VAL A 680 -0.99 11.30 14.88
C VAL A 680 -0.75 12.80 15.09
N ASP A 681 -1.26 13.38 16.19
CA ASP A 681 -1.03 14.79 16.54
C ASP A 681 0.46 15.11 16.69
N LEU A 682 1.22 14.28 17.42
CA LEU A 682 2.67 14.44 17.56
C LEU A 682 3.35 14.44 16.18
N CYS A 683 3.04 13.47 15.33
CA CYS A 683 3.58 13.39 13.98
C CYS A 683 3.25 14.65 13.14
N LEU A 684 2.05 15.19 13.27
CA LEU A 684 1.65 16.40 12.54
C LEU A 684 2.37 17.65 13.06
N LYS A 685 2.55 17.81 14.38
CA LYS A 685 3.37 18.90 14.94
C LYS A 685 4.83 18.81 14.51
N VAL A 686 5.38 17.60 14.48
CA VAL A 686 6.74 17.34 13.96
C VAL A 686 6.88 17.75 12.50
N ARG A 687 5.85 17.50 11.68
CA ARG A 687 5.84 17.97 10.28
C ARG A 687 5.71 19.48 10.15
N GLU A 688 4.87 20.09 10.98
CA GLU A 688 4.71 21.56 11.04
C GLU A 688 6.03 22.25 11.41
N ALA A 689 6.86 21.62 12.26
CA ALA A 689 8.22 22.08 12.58
C ALA A 689 9.25 21.86 11.45
N GLY A 690 8.86 21.27 10.31
CA GLY A 690 9.72 21.10 9.13
C GLY A 690 10.41 19.75 9.01
N TYR A 691 10.13 18.80 9.91
CA TYR A 691 10.67 17.44 9.83
C TYR A 691 9.80 16.52 8.98
N ARG A 692 10.38 15.41 8.52
CA ARG A 692 9.66 14.31 7.85
C ARG A 692 9.48 13.14 8.81
N ASN A 693 8.27 12.58 8.83
CA ASN A 693 8.05 11.30 9.50
C ASN A 693 8.35 10.16 8.52
N LEU A 694 8.90 9.07 9.04
CA LEU A 694 9.39 7.95 8.25
C LEU A 694 8.87 6.64 8.82
N TRP A 695 8.54 5.71 7.93
CA TRP A 695 8.21 4.34 8.28
C TRP A 695 9.21 3.40 7.60
N THR A 696 9.72 2.43 8.37
CA THR A 696 10.68 1.44 7.87
C THR A 696 10.09 0.02 7.94
N PRO A 697 10.14 -0.76 6.84
CA PRO A 697 9.71 -2.16 6.83
C PRO A 697 10.73 -3.09 7.50
N TYR A 698 11.92 -2.58 7.87
CA TYR A 698 13.05 -3.35 8.38
C TYR A 698 13.13 -3.40 9.91
N ALA A 699 12.21 -2.75 10.61
CA ALA A 699 11.97 -2.96 12.04
C ALA A 699 10.64 -3.69 12.20
N GLU A 700 10.68 -5.00 12.43
CA GLU A 700 9.50 -5.87 12.49
C GLU A 700 9.20 -6.28 13.94
N LEU A 701 7.98 -5.98 14.41
CA LEU A 701 7.53 -6.36 15.76
C LEU A 701 6.11 -6.93 15.71
N TYR A 702 5.80 -7.88 16.59
CA TYR A 702 4.41 -8.17 16.92
C TYR A 702 3.87 -7.11 17.87
N HIS A 703 2.59 -6.78 17.74
CA HIS A 703 1.85 -5.96 18.70
C HIS A 703 0.53 -6.64 19.00
N HIS A 704 0.36 -7.08 20.26
CA HIS A 704 -0.73 -7.96 20.67
C HIS A 704 -2.10 -7.24 20.81
N GLU A 705 -2.13 -5.91 20.64
CA GLU A 705 -3.25 -4.96 20.54
C GLU A 705 -4.47 -5.21 21.47
N SER A 706 -4.72 -4.23 22.34
CA SER A 706 -5.94 -4.13 23.16
C SER A 706 -6.15 -5.28 24.17
N VAL A 707 -5.09 -6.05 24.47
CA VAL A 707 -5.15 -7.09 25.52
C VAL A 707 -5.28 -6.45 26.91
N SER A 708 -4.57 -5.35 27.18
CA SER A 708 -4.62 -4.62 28.46
C SER A 708 -5.78 -3.61 28.56
N ARG A 709 -6.16 -2.97 27.43
CA ARG A 709 -7.13 -1.84 27.40
C ARG A 709 -8.61 -2.26 27.34
N GLY A 710 -8.90 -3.40 26.72
CA GLY A 710 -10.26 -3.79 26.31
C GLY A 710 -10.88 -2.84 25.26
N ALA A 711 -12.00 -3.23 24.65
CA ALA A 711 -12.68 -2.43 23.62
C ALA A 711 -13.37 -1.17 24.19
N ASP A 712 -13.58 -0.13 23.37
CA ASP A 712 -14.32 1.10 23.68
C ASP A 712 -15.85 0.88 23.75
N ASN A 713 -16.26 -0.06 24.61
CA ASN A 713 -17.63 -0.53 24.69
C ASN A 713 -18.50 0.24 25.71
N THR A 714 -17.91 1.14 26.49
CA THR A 714 -18.64 1.97 27.47
C THR A 714 -18.96 3.35 26.91
N LEU A 715 -20.10 3.92 27.30
CA LEU A 715 -20.54 5.25 26.87
C LEU A 715 -19.48 6.33 27.12
N THR A 716 -18.77 6.26 28.25
CA THR A 716 -17.70 7.18 28.60
C THR A 716 -16.50 7.08 27.64
N LYS A 717 -16.08 5.86 27.27
CA LYS A 717 -14.98 5.63 26.32
C LYS A 717 -15.35 6.13 24.92
N ARG A 718 -16.58 5.89 24.46
CA ARG A 718 -17.07 6.41 23.17
C ARG A 718 -17.14 7.93 23.13
N ARG A 719 -17.65 8.57 24.19
CA ARG A 719 -17.68 10.04 24.30
C ARG A 719 -16.28 10.64 24.31
N ARG A 720 -15.31 10.01 24.99
CA ARG A 720 -13.90 10.43 24.93
C ARG A 720 -13.35 10.33 23.51
N ALA A 721 -13.47 9.16 22.88
CA ALA A 721 -12.97 8.94 21.51
C ALA A 721 -13.59 9.92 20.51
N GLN A 722 -14.88 10.24 20.67
CA GLN A 722 -15.54 11.26 19.86
C GLN A 722 -14.94 12.66 20.08
N ARG A 723 -14.71 13.08 21.32
CA ARG A 723 -14.08 14.39 21.62
C ARG A 723 -12.66 14.48 21.08
N GLU A 724 -11.87 13.40 21.19
CA GLU A 724 -10.51 13.32 20.63
C GLU A 724 -10.55 13.43 19.09
N ALA A 725 -11.50 12.77 18.43
CA ALA A 725 -11.69 12.88 16.98
C ALA A 725 -12.16 14.29 16.54
N GLU A 726 -13.08 14.90 17.29
CA GLU A 726 -13.55 16.27 17.06
C GLU A 726 -12.40 17.28 17.21
N TYR A 727 -11.52 17.11 18.20
CA TYR A 727 -10.31 17.92 18.34
C TYR A 727 -9.38 17.76 17.12
N MET A 728 -9.09 16.54 16.69
CA MET A 728 -8.26 16.29 15.51
C MET A 728 -8.83 16.95 14.26
N ARG A 729 -10.15 16.83 14.02
CA ARG A 729 -10.82 17.51 12.91
C ARG A 729 -10.76 19.03 13.03
N SER A 730 -10.93 19.58 14.23
CA SER A 730 -10.86 21.02 14.47
C SER A 730 -9.46 21.59 14.28
N ARG A 731 -8.41 20.85 14.65
CA ARG A 731 -7.02 21.32 14.59
C ARG A 731 -6.36 21.07 13.23
N TRP A 732 -6.61 19.90 12.65
CA TRP A 732 -5.86 19.38 11.50
C TRP A 732 -6.71 19.14 10.25
N GLY A 733 -7.97 19.60 10.24
CA GLY A 733 -9.00 19.27 9.24
C GLY A 733 -8.50 19.20 7.79
N ASP A 734 -7.87 20.27 7.31
CA ASP A 734 -7.37 20.36 5.92
C ASP A 734 -6.35 19.25 5.61
N LEU A 735 -5.36 19.03 6.49
CA LEU A 735 -4.37 17.97 6.33
C LEU A 735 -4.99 16.56 6.40
N LEU A 736 -6.05 16.38 7.19
CA LEU A 736 -6.76 15.10 7.25
C LEU A 736 -7.50 14.78 5.95
N ASP A 737 -7.92 15.80 5.20
CA ASP A 737 -8.58 15.61 3.91
C ASP A 737 -7.60 15.56 2.73
N THR A 738 -6.38 16.07 2.90
CA THR A 738 -5.32 16.07 1.86
C THR A 738 -3.98 15.55 2.39
N ASP A 739 -3.92 14.25 2.72
CA ASP A 739 -2.68 13.60 3.15
C ASP A 739 -1.64 13.58 2.01
N PRO A 740 -0.48 14.25 2.13
CA PRO A 740 0.54 14.25 1.08
C PRO A 740 1.17 12.87 0.81
N ALA A 741 1.06 11.91 1.74
CA ALA A 741 1.56 10.55 1.56
C ALA A 741 0.53 9.61 0.89
N TYR A 742 -0.65 10.13 0.55
CA TYR A 742 -1.77 9.40 -0.04
C TYR A 742 -2.31 10.12 -1.27
N ASN A 743 -2.81 9.35 -2.25
CA ASN A 743 -3.34 9.94 -3.48
C ASN A 743 -4.84 10.18 -3.34
N PRO A 744 -5.38 11.34 -3.78
CA PRO A 744 -6.80 11.67 -3.65
C PRO A 744 -7.73 10.80 -4.52
N ASN A 745 -7.19 10.00 -5.43
CA ASN A 745 -7.96 9.05 -6.25
C ASN A 745 -8.17 7.70 -5.55
N LEU A 746 -7.63 7.53 -4.33
CA LEU A 746 -7.76 6.33 -3.51
C LEU A 746 -8.75 6.55 -2.36
N THR A 747 -9.40 5.47 -1.92
CA THR A 747 -10.47 5.55 -0.93
C THR A 747 -9.97 5.91 0.48
N LEU A 748 -10.73 6.76 1.17
CA LEU A 748 -10.55 7.01 2.62
C LEU A 748 -11.47 6.10 3.48
N VAL A 749 -12.16 5.14 2.86
CA VAL A 749 -13.08 4.23 3.56
C VAL A 749 -12.39 2.93 3.97
N HIS A 750 -11.41 2.47 3.19
CA HIS A 750 -10.73 1.19 3.37
C HIS A 750 -9.22 1.38 3.47
N GLU A 751 -8.55 0.50 4.23
CA GLU A 751 -7.10 0.56 4.44
C GLU A 751 -6.26 -0.10 3.32
N ASP A 752 -6.85 -0.40 2.16
CA ASP A 752 -6.28 -1.30 1.16
C ASP A 752 -5.82 -0.64 -0.15
N PHE A 753 -5.89 0.69 -0.24
CA PHE A 753 -5.53 1.46 -1.44
C PHE A 753 -6.41 1.12 -2.66
N SER A 754 -7.66 0.71 -2.43
CA SER A 754 -8.66 0.65 -3.49
C SER A 754 -9.04 2.04 -4.00
N LEU A 755 -9.58 2.09 -5.22
CA LEU A 755 -10.02 3.34 -5.86
C LEU A 755 -11.20 3.98 -5.09
N ALA A 756 -11.22 5.31 -5.05
CA ALA A 756 -12.22 6.12 -4.36
C ALA A 756 -13.63 6.03 -4.98
#